data_AF-A0A7I8JYV9-F1
#
_entry.id   AF-A0A7I8JYV9-F1
#
_cell.length_a   1.000
_cell.length_b   1.000
_cell.length_c   1.000
_cell.angle_alpha   90.00
_cell.angle_beta   90.00
_cell.angle_gamma   90.00
#
_symmetry.space_group_name_H-M   'P 1'
#
loop_
_entity.id
_entity.type
_entity.pdbx_description
1 polymer ?
#
loop_
_entity_poly.entity_id
_entity_poly.type
_entity_poly.pdbx_seq_one_letter_code
_entity_poly.pdbx_strand_id
1 'polypeptide(L)'
;MLLGWLFKVYASSGETVNFAIAQGRENCPPGKPDCNQDRMDLVGSGTLSHVYLENPPLWCSIPETRGLFYDDGNKLLLSPTADQVLSWKIGPSIQHDPPNSDSISEGAVLSIRYSLDGKLIGIQRSNSEIQFKNRDTGDIFSRKYKPESECILGFFWTDCPACDVVVIKSSGLDLLAYEPESNTLRLVEVKKFNVSWYVYTHESRLILLASGTQCKLISGFQFSSGGIVRLPKFEMMMAKTDANQRPVLAAEDMHIVILYGRIYCLQLDRVGGQLQLYRFYRDAVVYQGSLPVYSSKVAVSVVDNVILVHQVGAKVVILYDLFLDSLAPISAPLPLLLRSIPLASSSSSQESTRLAAATADGRSLSGYEGMIYGDAWTFLVPDLVCDTEHGLVWKLHLDLEAIATSSSDVPSVLEFLQRRRSDPIKNKQLCLGMMRTIILERRPVSFISRATDALAASYSQYSKTGATGQGGHTDRSSSVAENEAQQSSSRETEKERLQPPAASTAGSTQPGDSNGDLQASAGGERGEGSAQSGSPLVPDSSRSSVAVSPDEMNRLVFAAVEEEMAGDLPYLVSVIVEFLKSALSEKLRVSSKVYVMIVQLLARSGHHSELAQFIFRKIVEPSKDVAFQLIESGRDHPHTRKLGVDMLRQLSLHHDYVLMLLQDGYYLEAMRYARKNKVTTVHPGTFLEAAASGSGGGGPQHLAAALRFFSDFIPGFKDTADHTKYCQMLTVMD
;
A
#
# COMPACT_ATOMS: atom_id res chain seq x y z
N MET A 1 5.17 -28.83 -24.99
CA MET A 1 6.29 -28.12 -24.32
C MET A 1 5.84 -27.41 -23.04
N LEU A 2 4.81 -26.55 -23.05
CA LEU A 2 4.37 -25.79 -21.87
C LEU A 2 4.15 -26.63 -20.60
N LEU A 3 3.45 -27.78 -20.70
CA LEU A 3 3.28 -28.74 -19.60
C LEU A 3 4.61 -29.26 -19.02
N GLY A 4 5.61 -29.49 -19.87
CA GLY A 4 6.95 -29.91 -19.44
C GLY A 4 7.76 -28.81 -18.78
N TRP A 5 7.41 -27.53 -18.99
CA TRP A 5 8.02 -26.39 -18.30
C TRP A 5 7.29 -26.07 -16.99
N LEU A 6 5.95 -26.18 -16.94
CA LEU A 6 5.17 -26.17 -15.69
C LEU A 6 5.75 -27.18 -14.68
N PHE A 7 5.95 -28.44 -15.11
CA PHE A 7 6.61 -29.44 -14.27
C PHE A 7 8.05 -29.05 -13.85
N LYS A 8 8.80 -28.33 -14.68
CA LYS A 8 10.24 -28.06 -14.44
C LYS A 8 10.48 -26.82 -13.57
N VAL A 9 9.61 -25.81 -13.65
CA VAL A 9 9.63 -24.64 -12.76
C VAL A 9 9.22 -25.04 -11.35
N TYR A 10 8.09 -25.73 -11.20
CA TYR A 10 7.61 -26.20 -9.90
C TYR A 10 8.50 -27.31 -9.30
N ALA A 11 9.18 -28.12 -10.11
CA ALA A 11 10.20 -29.04 -9.59
C ALA A 11 11.49 -28.33 -9.12
N SER A 12 11.80 -27.12 -9.61
CA SER A 12 12.99 -26.37 -9.20
C SER A 12 12.84 -25.63 -7.86
N SER A 13 11.60 -25.38 -7.42
CA SER A 13 11.29 -24.82 -6.10
C SER A 13 11.18 -25.86 -4.98
N GLY A 14 11.34 -27.15 -5.30
CA GLY A 14 11.32 -28.25 -4.32
C GLY A 14 9.92 -28.68 -3.85
N GLU A 15 8.85 -28.19 -4.47
CA GLU A 15 7.47 -28.49 -4.07
C GLU A 15 6.79 -29.48 -5.02
N THR A 16 6.46 -30.68 -4.52
CA THR A 16 5.54 -31.61 -5.21
C THR A 16 4.10 -31.11 -5.13
N VAL A 17 3.66 -30.36 -6.12
CA VAL A 17 2.24 -29.98 -6.31
C VAL A 17 1.51 -31.11 -7.03
N ASN A 18 0.59 -31.79 -6.34
CA ASN A 18 -0.28 -32.80 -6.95
C ASN A 18 -1.31 -32.15 -7.87
N PHE A 19 -1.16 -32.33 -9.18
CA PHE A 19 -2.18 -31.97 -10.18
C PHE A 19 -3.37 -32.94 -10.12
N ALA A 20 -4.32 -32.68 -9.23
CA ALA A 20 -5.65 -33.30 -9.26
C ALA A 20 -6.51 -32.58 -10.32
N ILE A 21 -6.45 -33.04 -11.57
CA ILE A 21 -7.45 -32.67 -12.58
C ILE A 21 -8.76 -33.34 -12.17
N ALA A 22 -9.71 -32.56 -11.66
CA ALA A 22 -11.03 -33.03 -11.27
C ALA A 22 -11.89 -33.38 -12.50
N GLN A 23 -11.64 -34.55 -13.11
CA GLN A 23 -12.62 -35.19 -13.98
C GLN A 23 -13.74 -35.76 -13.12
N GLY A 24 -14.87 -35.06 -13.07
CA GLY A 24 -16.03 -35.52 -12.30
C GLY A 24 -16.70 -36.74 -12.94
N ARG A 25 -16.68 -37.89 -12.24
CA ARG A 25 -17.75 -38.91 -12.20
C ARG A 25 -17.32 -40.11 -11.34
N GLU A 26 -17.74 -40.13 -10.07
CA GLU A 26 -17.97 -41.38 -9.35
C GLU A 26 -19.28 -41.28 -8.56
N ASN A 27 -20.05 -42.38 -8.56
CA ASN A 27 -21.37 -42.45 -7.93
C ASN A 27 -21.25 -42.76 -6.44
N CYS A 28 -22.09 -42.15 -5.61
CA CYS A 28 -22.32 -42.61 -4.23
C CYS A 28 -23.83 -42.66 -3.90
N PRO A 29 -24.25 -43.57 -3.00
CA PRO A 29 -25.65 -43.96 -2.83
C PRO A 29 -26.44 -43.04 -1.87
N PRO A 30 -27.79 -43.07 -1.91
CA PRO A 30 -28.62 -42.16 -1.12
C PRO A 30 -28.85 -42.65 0.32
N GLY A 31 -28.78 -41.73 1.29
CA GLY A 31 -29.54 -41.84 2.54
C GLY A 31 -28.83 -41.47 3.85
N LYS A 32 -28.84 -40.19 4.23
CA LYS A 32 -29.28 -39.65 5.53
C LYS A 32 -29.21 -38.11 5.56
N PRO A 33 -29.99 -37.43 6.45
CA PRO A 33 -30.30 -36.00 6.32
C PRO A 33 -29.31 -35.03 6.99
N ASP A 34 -29.53 -33.75 6.72
CA ASP A 34 -28.59 -32.63 6.87
C ASP A 34 -28.10 -32.30 8.29
N CYS A 35 -26.90 -31.73 8.33
CA CYS A 35 -26.48 -30.79 9.37
C CYS A 35 -26.12 -29.46 8.67
N ASN A 36 -26.98 -28.45 8.80
CA ASN A 36 -26.77 -27.15 8.18
C ASN A 36 -25.60 -26.42 8.84
N GLN A 37 -24.65 -25.96 8.03
CA GLN A 37 -23.67 -24.96 8.42
C GLN A 37 -23.42 -24.02 7.24
N ASP A 38 -23.52 -22.71 7.49
CA ASP A 38 -23.68 -21.68 6.46
C ASP A 38 -22.50 -21.65 5.47
N ARG A 39 -22.74 -22.13 4.24
CA ARG A 39 -21.94 -21.73 3.08
C ARG A 39 -22.66 -20.57 2.39
N MET A 40 -22.00 -19.42 2.30
CA MET A 40 -22.41 -18.40 1.34
C MET A 40 -22.17 -18.92 -0.08
N ASP A 41 -23.25 -19.25 -0.77
CA ASP A 41 -23.21 -19.68 -2.17
C ASP A 41 -22.91 -18.49 -3.10
N LEU A 42 -21.65 -18.34 -3.51
CA LEU A 42 -21.28 -17.47 -4.63
C LEU A 42 -21.56 -18.17 -5.97
N VAL A 43 -22.60 -17.74 -6.66
CA VAL A 43 -22.95 -18.22 -8.01
C VAL A 43 -22.22 -17.38 -9.06
N GLY A 44 -21.23 -17.98 -9.75
CA GLY A 44 -20.57 -17.33 -10.89
C GLY A 44 -19.25 -17.96 -11.37
N SER A 45 -19.34 -19.06 -12.14
CA SER A 45 -18.22 -19.79 -12.79
C SER A 45 -17.08 -20.26 -11.87
N GLY A 46 -17.08 -21.56 -11.54
CA GLY A 46 -16.04 -22.23 -10.72
C GLY A 46 -14.66 -22.40 -11.37
N THR A 47 -14.22 -21.44 -12.17
CA THR A 47 -12.94 -21.41 -12.88
C THR A 47 -12.06 -20.31 -12.31
N LEU A 48 -10.97 -20.69 -11.63
CA LEU A 48 -10.01 -19.76 -11.04
C LEU A 48 -9.29 -18.92 -12.13
N SER A 49 -9.16 -17.61 -11.91
CA SER A 49 -8.29 -16.74 -12.73
C SER A 49 -7.63 -15.66 -11.87
N HIS A 50 -6.37 -15.34 -12.17
CA HIS A 50 -5.64 -14.23 -11.52
C HIS A 50 -5.90 -12.88 -12.18
N VAL A 51 -6.42 -12.89 -13.41
CA VAL A 51 -6.77 -11.70 -14.18
C VAL A 51 -8.18 -11.85 -14.71
N TYR A 52 -8.95 -10.77 -14.72
CA TYR A 52 -10.26 -10.74 -15.32
C TYR A 52 -10.55 -9.41 -16.04
N LEU A 53 -11.52 -9.48 -16.94
CA LEU A 53 -12.20 -8.34 -17.55
C LEU A 53 -13.53 -8.13 -16.81
N GLU A 54 -13.81 -6.88 -16.42
CA GLU A 54 -15.09 -6.52 -15.76
C GLU A 54 -16.20 -6.36 -16.80
N ASN A 55 -17.39 -6.93 -16.53
CA ASN A 55 -18.56 -6.93 -17.42
C ASN A 55 -19.75 -6.27 -16.69
N PRO A 56 -20.47 -5.31 -17.31
CA PRO A 56 -20.52 -5.02 -18.75
C PRO A 56 -19.31 -4.24 -19.30
N PRO A 57 -18.86 -4.52 -20.54
CA PRO A 57 -17.93 -3.64 -21.26
C PRO A 57 -18.51 -2.25 -21.49
N LEU A 58 -17.63 -1.29 -21.75
CA LEU A 58 -18.02 -0.08 -22.44
C LEU A 58 -18.30 -0.41 -23.90
N TRP A 59 -19.46 0.03 -24.40
CA TRP A 59 -19.85 -0.13 -25.80
C TRP A 59 -19.65 1.18 -26.56
N CYS A 60 -18.77 1.14 -27.55
CA CYS A 60 -18.39 2.27 -28.42
C CYS A 60 -18.80 2.06 -29.88
N SER A 61 -19.46 0.93 -30.21
CA SER A 61 -19.88 0.62 -31.58
C SER A 61 -21.15 1.39 -31.96
N ILE A 62 -20.95 2.56 -32.55
CA ILE A 62 -22.01 3.39 -33.12
C ILE A 62 -21.89 3.34 -34.66
N PRO A 63 -22.97 3.08 -35.42
CA PRO A 63 -22.89 2.69 -36.84
C PRO A 63 -22.17 3.65 -37.80
N GLU A 64 -21.95 4.91 -37.38
CA GLU A 64 -21.35 5.98 -38.18
C GLU A 64 -19.87 6.23 -37.85
N THR A 65 -19.31 5.48 -36.90
CA THR A 65 -17.94 5.69 -36.40
C THR A 65 -16.86 5.08 -37.29
N ARG A 66 -15.68 5.72 -37.31
CA ARG A 66 -14.55 5.45 -38.21
C ARG A 66 -13.31 5.02 -37.42
N GLY A 67 -13.45 3.91 -36.71
CA GLY A 67 -12.40 3.34 -35.87
C GLY A 67 -12.30 4.01 -34.49
N LEU A 68 -11.35 3.54 -33.69
CA LEU A 68 -11.22 3.90 -32.28
C LEU A 68 -9.79 4.34 -31.96
N PHE A 69 -9.65 5.44 -31.24
CA PHE A 69 -8.37 6.06 -30.89
C PHE A 69 -8.29 6.29 -29.38
N TYR A 70 -7.11 6.12 -28.79
CA TYR A 70 -6.88 6.37 -27.37
C TYR A 70 -5.97 7.58 -27.17
N ASP A 71 -6.51 8.62 -26.54
CA ASP A 71 -5.75 9.75 -26.05
C ASP A 71 -5.30 9.46 -24.61
N ASP A 72 -4.13 8.84 -24.50
CA ASP A 72 -3.51 8.42 -23.25
C ASP A 72 -3.11 9.58 -22.32
N GLY A 73 -3.07 10.82 -22.83
CA GLY A 73 -2.82 12.03 -22.04
C GLY A 73 -4.05 12.50 -21.28
N ASN A 74 -5.18 12.62 -21.97
CA ASN A 74 -6.46 13.00 -21.36
C ASN A 74 -7.24 11.80 -20.78
N LYS A 75 -6.74 10.57 -20.97
CA LYS A 75 -7.43 9.30 -20.68
C LYS A 75 -8.81 9.23 -21.33
N LEU A 76 -8.88 9.68 -22.59
CA LEU A 76 -10.09 9.65 -23.40
C LEU A 76 -9.99 8.56 -24.46
N LEU A 77 -11.08 7.83 -24.63
CA LEU A 77 -11.31 6.97 -25.78
C LEU A 77 -12.15 7.76 -26.80
N LEU A 78 -11.71 7.80 -28.05
CA LEU A 78 -12.24 8.69 -29.09
C LEU A 78 -12.69 7.88 -30.30
N SER A 79 -13.91 8.14 -30.78
CA SER A 79 -14.50 7.49 -31.96
C SER A 79 -15.06 8.56 -32.91
N PRO A 80 -14.34 8.94 -33.98
CA PRO A 80 -14.78 9.96 -34.92
C PRO A 80 -15.88 9.43 -35.86
N THR A 81 -16.88 10.25 -36.16
CA THR A 81 -17.88 10.03 -37.22
C THR A 81 -17.45 10.77 -38.50
N ALA A 82 -18.41 11.20 -39.33
CA ALA A 82 -18.13 12.09 -40.47
C ALA A 82 -17.81 13.52 -40.02
N ASP A 83 -18.58 14.07 -39.08
CA ASP A 83 -18.63 15.48 -38.68
C ASP A 83 -18.45 15.70 -37.16
N GLN A 84 -18.37 14.64 -36.36
CA GLN A 84 -18.24 14.68 -34.90
C GLN A 84 -17.17 13.71 -34.39
N VAL A 85 -16.75 13.88 -33.15
CA VAL A 85 -16.00 12.88 -32.38
C VAL A 85 -16.74 12.59 -31.10
N LEU A 86 -16.98 11.30 -30.85
CA LEU A 86 -17.56 10.80 -29.61
C LEU A 86 -16.42 10.44 -28.66
N SER A 87 -16.53 10.86 -27.40
CA SER A 87 -15.49 10.69 -26.40
C SER A 87 -16.03 10.10 -25.09
N TRP A 88 -15.33 9.09 -24.59
CA TRP A 88 -15.60 8.44 -23.31
C TRP A 88 -14.40 8.63 -22.38
N LYS A 89 -14.66 8.99 -21.13
CA LYS A 89 -13.62 9.17 -20.11
C LYS A 89 -13.29 7.84 -19.45
N ILE A 90 -12.04 7.42 -19.55
CA ILE A 90 -11.57 6.17 -18.96
C ILE A 90 -11.02 6.44 -17.55
N GLY A 91 -11.79 6.05 -16.54
CA GLY A 91 -11.49 6.28 -15.13
C GLY A 91 -11.08 5.00 -14.37
N PRO A 92 -11.06 5.06 -13.02
CA PRO A 92 -10.91 3.89 -12.16
C PRO A 92 -11.98 2.83 -12.44
N SER A 93 -13.25 3.26 -12.50
CA SER A 93 -14.36 2.57 -13.17
C SER A 93 -14.60 3.23 -14.54
N ILE A 94 -15.14 2.47 -15.49
CA ILE A 94 -15.60 3.04 -16.76
C ILE A 94 -17.03 3.56 -16.56
N GLN A 95 -17.29 4.82 -16.90
CA GLN A 95 -18.64 5.38 -16.82
C GLN A 95 -19.45 4.96 -18.04
N HIS A 96 -20.70 4.54 -17.81
CA HIS A 96 -21.69 4.24 -18.86
C HIS A 96 -22.55 5.46 -19.23
N ASP A 97 -22.15 6.65 -18.78
CA ASP A 97 -22.77 7.91 -19.19
C ASP A 97 -22.67 8.09 -20.73
N PRO A 98 -23.61 8.80 -21.37
CA PRO A 98 -23.56 9.04 -22.81
C PRO A 98 -22.24 9.71 -23.22
N PRO A 99 -21.65 9.35 -24.38
CA PRO A 99 -20.41 9.97 -24.85
C PRO A 99 -20.57 11.48 -25.01
N ASN A 100 -19.54 12.23 -24.65
CA ASN A 100 -19.48 13.64 -25.02
C ASN A 100 -19.18 13.73 -26.52
N SER A 101 -19.95 14.54 -27.25
CA SER A 101 -19.71 14.81 -28.66
C SER A 101 -19.12 16.21 -28.87
N ASP A 102 -18.03 16.30 -29.64
CA ASP A 102 -17.50 17.55 -30.17
C ASP A 102 -17.59 17.52 -31.70
N SER A 103 -17.92 18.65 -32.34
CA SER A 103 -17.92 18.73 -33.81
C SER A 103 -16.50 18.81 -34.37
N ILE A 104 -16.23 18.12 -35.47
CA ILE A 104 -14.97 18.16 -36.25
C ILE A 104 -15.28 18.48 -37.72
N SER A 105 -14.29 18.87 -38.52
CA SER A 105 -14.54 18.96 -39.96
C SER A 105 -14.66 17.57 -40.59
N GLU A 106 -15.33 17.49 -41.73
CA GLU A 106 -15.28 16.27 -42.54
C GLU A 106 -13.86 15.94 -43.01
N GLY A 107 -13.59 14.64 -43.20
CA GLY A 107 -12.34 14.13 -43.74
C GLY A 107 -11.96 12.75 -43.21
N ALA A 108 -10.79 12.26 -43.62
CA ALA A 108 -10.14 11.12 -42.99
C ALA A 108 -9.59 11.50 -41.60
N VAL A 109 -9.41 10.52 -40.73
CA VAL A 109 -8.77 10.66 -39.42
C VAL A 109 -7.74 9.54 -39.28
N LEU A 110 -6.45 9.88 -39.27
CA LEU A 110 -5.35 8.93 -39.02
C LEU A 110 -4.94 8.92 -37.55
N SER A 111 -5.13 10.04 -36.86
CA SER A 111 -4.92 10.18 -35.42
C SER A 111 -5.71 11.40 -34.93
N ILE A 112 -6.26 11.33 -33.72
CA ILE A 112 -6.99 12.42 -33.07
C ILE A 112 -6.62 12.47 -31.58
N ARG A 113 -6.27 13.66 -31.08
CA ARG A 113 -5.82 13.89 -29.68
C ARG A 113 -6.20 15.29 -29.23
N TYR A 114 -6.69 15.40 -28.00
CA TYR A 114 -7.04 16.68 -27.39
C TYR A 114 -5.81 17.30 -26.74
N SER A 115 -5.74 18.64 -26.66
CA SER A 115 -4.78 19.31 -25.80
C SER A 115 -5.01 18.91 -24.34
N LEU A 116 -3.97 19.05 -23.51
CA LEU A 116 -4.00 18.62 -22.10
C LEU A 116 -4.94 19.49 -21.23
N ASP A 117 -5.38 20.64 -21.74
CA ASP A 117 -6.41 21.49 -21.16
C ASP A 117 -7.80 21.31 -21.80
N GLY A 118 -7.93 20.41 -22.79
CA GLY A 118 -9.19 20.07 -23.45
C GLY A 118 -9.77 21.15 -24.38
N LYS A 119 -9.02 22.19 -24.74
CA LYS A 119 -9.49 23.31 -25.58
C LYS A 119 -9.23 23.15 -27.08
N LEU A 120 -8.21 22.38 -27.46
CA LEU A 120 -7.85 22.15 -28.86
C LEU A 120 -8.02 20.67 -29.22
N ILE A 121 -8.61 20.41 -30.37
CA ILE A 121 -8.69 19.07 -30.96
C ILE A 121 -7.69 19.03 -32.12
N GLY A 122 -6.60 18.27 -31.96
CA GLY A 122 -5.66 17.97 -33.04
C GLY A 122 -6.11 16.75 -33.82
N ILE A 123 -6.12 16.83 -35.15
CA ILE A 123 -6.58 15.77 -36.05
C ILE A 123 -5.58 15.62 -37.21
N GLN A 124 -4.87 14.50 -37.27
CA GLN A 124 -4.05 14.16 -38.43
C GLN A 124 -4.94 13.68 -39.58
N ARG A 125 -5.07 14.51 -40.61
CA ARG A 125 -5.93 14.26 -41.78
C ARG A 125 -5.22 13.45 -42.85
N SER A 126 -3.90 13.59 -42.95
CA SER A 126 -3.06 12.86 -43.90
C SER A 126 -1.63 12.73 -43.37
N ASN A 127 -0.76 12.07 -44.12
CA ASN A 127 0.68 12.03 -43.85
C ASN A 127 1.40 13.37 -44.14
N SER A 128 0.67 14.44 -44.47
CA SER A 128 1.21 15.78 -44.75
C SER A 128 0.42 16.93 -44.08
N GLU A 129 -0.70 16.65 -43.42
CA GLU A 129 -1.56 17.66 -42.79
C GLU A 129 -2.06 17.23 -41.41
N ILE A 130 -1.83 18.10 -40.42
CA ILE A 130 -2.54 18.07 -39.13
C ILE A 130 -3.41 19.33 -39.05
N GLN A 131 -4.69 19.11 -38.81
CA GLN A 131 -5.67 20.15 -38.56
C GLN A 131 -5.85 20.33 -37.05
N PHE A 132 -6.07 21.55 -36.61
CA PHE A 132 -6.36 21.90 -35.22
C PHE A 132 -7.66 22.69 -35.17
N LYS A 133 -8.56 22.30 -34.28
CA LYS A 133 -9.81 23.02 -34.02
C LYS A 133 -9.84 23.53 -32.60
N ASN A 134 -10.16 24.81 -32.43
CA ASN A 134 -10.49 25.40 -31.14
C ASN A 134 -11.93 25.04 -30.76
N ARG A 135 -12.11 24.48 -29.56
CA ARG A 135 -13.39 24.00 -29.05
C ARG A 135 -14.25 25.13 -28.48
N ASP A 136 -13.64 26.20 -27.98
CA ASP A 136 -14.33 27.36 -27.42
C ASP A 136 -14.79 28.33 -28.53
N THR A 137 -13.96 28.59 -29.54
CA THR A 137 -14.30 29.52 -30.64
C THR A 137 -14.86 28.83 -31.88
N GLY A 138 -14.62 27.52 -32.03
CA GLY A 138 -14.96 26.75 -33.23
C GLY A 138 -13.96 26.90 -34.39
N ASP A 139 -13.00 27.82 -34.29
CA ASP A 139 -12.05 28.14 -35.36
C ASP A 139 -11.13 26.96 -35.72
N ILE A 140 -10.80 26.84 -37.01
CA ILE A 140 -10.00 25.75 -37.54
C ILE A 140 -8.77 26.31 -38.26
N PHE A 141 -7.59 25.80 -37.90
CA PHE A 141 -6.33 26.07 -38.60
C PHE A 141 -5.63 24.75 -38.97
N SER A 142 -4.68 24.81 -39.91
CA SER A 142 -3.97 23.60 -40.38
C SER A 142 -2.47 23.83 -40.49
N ARG A 143 -1.71 22.77 -40.16
CA ARG A 143 -0.26 22.69 -40.34
C ARG A 143 0.02 21.71 -41.47
N LYS A 144 0.49 22.24 -42.60
CA LYS A 144 0.77 21.49 -43.83
C LYS A 144 2.28 21.39 -44.08
N TYR A 145 2.73 20.21 -44.47
CA TYR A 145 4.10 19.91 -44.88
C TYR A 145 4.13 19.49 -46.35
N LYS A 146 5.29 19.58 -47.01
CA LYS A 146 5.43 19.20 -48.42
C LYS A 146 5.45 17.67 -48.54
N PRO A 147 4.45 17.02 -49.18
CA PRO A 147 4.32 15.57 -49.18
C PRO A 147 5.47 14.85 -49.90
N GLU A 148 6.14 15.52 -50.84
CA GLU A 148 7.32 15.00 -51.56
C GLU A 148 8.60 14.97 -50.72
N SER A 149 8.62 15.62 -49.55
CA SER A 149 9.85 15.84 -48.76
C SER A 149 9.75 15.39 -47.31
N GLU A 150 8.56 15.49 -46.70
CA GLU A 150 8.36 15.17 -45.28
C GLU A 150 7.05 14.40 -45.09
N CYS A 151 7.14 13.28 -44.37
CA CYS A 151 5.99 12.44 -44.02
C CYS A 151 5.75 12.54 -42.51
N ILE A 152 4.54 12.94 -42.10
CA ILE A 152 4.09 12.96 -40.72
C ILE A 152 3.84 11.53 -40.26
N LEU A 153 4.56 11.11 -39.22
CA LEU A 153 4.33 9.82 -38.55
C LEU A 153 3.28 9.96 -37.44
N GLY A 154 3.21 11.12 -36.79
CA GLY A 154 2.22 11.41 -35.76
C GLY A 154 2.48 12.73 -35.03
N PHE A 155 1.72 12.98 -33.96
CA PHE A 155 1.91 14.13 -33.07
C PHE A 155 1.43 13.81 -31.65
N PHE A 156 1.87 14.60 -30.68
CA PHE A 156 1.34 14.58 -29.30
C PHE A 156 1.42 15.96 -28.65
N TRP A 157 0.60 16.14 -27.61
CA TRP A 157 0.61 17.32 -26.73
C TRP A 157 1.49 17.09 -25.52
N THR A 158 2.14 18.13 -25.01
CA THR A 158 3.01 18.06 -23.82
C THR A 158 2.84 19.29 -22.95
N ASP A 159 3.07 19.13 -21.65
CA ASP A 159 3.10 20.21 -20.64
C ASP A 159 4.52 20.73 -20.40
N CYS A 160 5.42 20.52 -21.37
CA CYS A 160 6.80 20.98 -21.32
C CYS A 160 6.87 22.49 -21.63
N PRO A 161 7.53 23.32 -20.82
CA PRO A 161 7.60 24.78 -21.05
C PRO A 161 8.34 25.20 -22.34
N ALA A 162 8.92 24.25 -23.08
CA ALA A 162 9.61 24.51 -24.34
C ALA A 162 8.69 24.47 -25.58
N CYS A 163 7.54 23.78 -25.53
CA CYS A 163 6.62 23.59 -26.65
C CYS A 163 5.32 22.92 -26.19
N ASP A 164 4.19 23.25 -26.81
CA ASP A 164 2.88 22.66 -26.49
C ASP A 164 2.57 21.41 -27.34
N VAL A 165 3.05 21.40 -28.59
CA VAL A 165 2.85 20.31 -29.56
C VAL A 165 4.19 19.83 -30.11
N VAL A 166 4.36 18.52 -30.23
CA VAL A 166 5.46 17.90 -30.95
C VAL A 166 4.91 17.12 -32.15
N VAL A 167 5.41 17.43 -33.35
CA VAL A 167 5.09 16.70 -34.58
C VAL A 167 6.27 15.82 -34.95
N ILE A 168 6.00 14.52 -35.13
CA ILE A 168 6.99 13.52 -35.54
C ILE A 168 6.91 13.38 -37.05
N LYS A 169 8.05 13.55 -37.72
CA LYS A 169 8.23 13.40 -39.16
C LYS A 169 9.28 12.32 -39.44
N SER A 170 9.25 11.74 -40.64
CA SER A 170 10.33 10.87 -41.12
C SER A 170 11.70 11.56 -41.15
N SER A 171 11.71 12.90 -41.24
CA SER A 171 12.90 13.77 -41.24
C SER A 171 13.34 14.28 -39.84
N GLY A 172 12.56 14.02 -38.78
CA GLY A 172 12.89 14.45 -37.41
C GLY A 172 11.70 14.88 -36.57
N LEU A 173 11.93 15.79 -35.61
CA LEU A 173 10.88 16.38 -34.76
C LEU A 173 10.75 17.89 -35.00
N ASP A 174 9.52 18.36 -35.10
CA ASP A 174 9.18 19.79 -35.06
C ASP A 174 8.50 20.10 -33.72
N LEU A 175 9.06 21.06 -32.97
CA LEU A 175 8.55 21.53 -31.69
C LEU A 175 7.79 22.83 -31.92
N LEU A 176 6.51 22.87 -31.54
CA LEU A 176 5.58 23.96 -31.85
C LEU A 176 4.99 24.53 -30.55
N ALA A 177 4.84 25.84 -30.50
CA ALA A 177 4.10 26.55 -29.46
C ALA A 177 2.79 27.10 -30.03
N TYR A 178 1.71 27.03 -29.26
CA TYR A 178 0.41 27.57 -29.63
C TYR A 178 0.32 29.04 -29.24
N GLU A 179 -0.11 29.88 -30.19
CA GLU A 179 -0.33 31.31 -29.98
C GLU A 179 -1.85 31.58 -30.01
N PRO A 180 -2.51 31.76 -28.85
CA PRO A 180 -3.97 31.92 -28.79
C PRO A 180 -4.50 33.16 -29.52
N GLU A 181 -3.70 34.23 -29.56
CA GLU A 181 -4.08 35.52 -30.18
C GLU A 181 -4.21 35.42 -31.71
N SER A 182 -3.36 34.62 -32.35
CA SER A 182 -3.37 34.36 -33.80
C SER A 182 -4.12 33.09 -34.17
N ASN A 183 -4.43 32.24 -33.19
CA ASN A 183 -4.90 30.86 -33.37
C ASN A 183 -3.99 30.07 -34.34
N THR A 184 -2.67 30.15 -34.15
CA THR A 184 -1.66 29.45 -34.96
C THR A 184 -0.63 28.70 -34.11
N LEU A 185 0.16 27.84 -34.76
CA LEU A 185 1.30 27.16 -34.16
C LEU A 185 2.62 27.74 -34.69
N ARG A 186 3.36 28.42 -33.81
CA ARG A 186 4.72 28.91 -34.08
C ARG A 186 5.72 27.77 -33.95
N LEU A 187 6.62 27.67 -34.91
CA LEU A 187 7.75 26.73 -34.87
C LEU A 187 8.83 27.25 -33.91
N VAL A 188 9.13 26.48 -32.86
CA VAL A 188 10.14 26.81 -31.85
C VAL A 188 11.48 26.18 -32.20
N GLU A 189 11.51 24.88 -32.50
CA GLU A 189 12.74 24.15 -32.82
C GLU A 189 12.48 23.03 -33.84
N VAL A 190 13.49 22.69 -34.65
CA VAL A 190 13.49 21.52 -35.55
C VAL A 190 14.70 20.65 -35.24
N LYS A 191 14.47 19.41 -34.81
CA LYS A 191 15.52 18.42 -34.55
C LYS A 191 15.58 17.41 -35.70
N LYS A 192 16.51 17.58 -36.63
CA LYS A 192 16.61 16.78 -37.87
C LYS A 192 17.36 15.45 -37.65
N PHE A 193 16.72 14.33 -37.97
CA PHE A 193 17.29 12.98 -38.02
C PHE A 193 16.25 11.99 -38.58
N ASN A 194 16.69 10.89 -39.18
CA ASN A 194 15.76 9.92 -39.77
C ASN A 194 14.98 9.15 -38.70
N VAL A 195 13.66 9.06 -38.87
CA VAL A 195 12.75 8.29 -38.02
C VAL A 195 11.98 7.29 -38.87
N SER A 196 12.02 6.01 -38.49
CA SER A 196 11.25 4.94 -39.14
C SER A 196 9.86 4.80 -38.53
N TRP A 197 9.78 4.82 -37.20
CA TRP A 197 8.55 4.83 -36.41
C TRP A 197 8.82 5.41 -35.01
N TYR A 198 7.76 5.71 -34.25
CA TYR A 198 7.86 6.20 -32.87
C TYR A 198 6.90 5.46 -31.93
N VAL A 199 7.23 5.49 -30.64
CA VAL A 199 6.32 5.14 -29.53
C VAL A 199 6.41 6.25 -28.49
N TYR A 200 5.27 6.74 -28.00
CA TYR A 200 5.16 7.76 -26.97
C TYR A 200 4.09 7.33 -25.95
N THR A 201 4.34 7.59 -24.67
CA THR A 201 3.29 7.56 -23.64
C THR A 201 3.35 8.82 -22.80
N HIS A 202 2.20 9.47 -22.61
CA HIS A 202 2.07 10.70 -21.83
C HIS A 202 2.39 10.47 -20.35
N GLU A 203 2.12 9.26 -19.82
CA GLU A 203 2.41 8.90 -18.43
C GLU A 203 3.92 8.97 -18.11
N SER A 204 4.77 8.47 -19.02
CA SER A 204 6.24 8.55 -18.91
C SER A 204 6.81 9.87 -19.43
N ARG A 205 6.01 10.57 -20.25
CA ARG A 205 6.38 11.73 -21.07
C ARG A 205 7.60 11.48 -21.96
N LEU A 206 7.84 10.22 -22.30
CA LEU A 206 8.99 9.75 -23.07
C LEU A 206 8.52 9.38 -24.47
N ILE A 207 9.19 9.93 -25.49
CA ILE A 207 9.14 9.39 -26.85
C ILE A 207 10.41 8.57 -27.12
N LEU A 208 10.22 7.43 -27.76
CA LEU A 208 11.28 6.60 -28.33
C LEU A 208 11.13 6.57 -29.86
N LEU A 209 12.24 6.81 -30.54
CA LEU A 209 12.32 7.00 -31.99
C LEU A 209 13.26 5.96 -32.58
N ALA A 210 12.73 5.07 -33.40
CA ALA A 210 13.51 4.04 -34.07
C ALA A 210 14.10 4.53 -35.38
N SER A 211 15.32 4.08 -35.68
CA SER A 211 16.06 4.49 -36.86
C SER A 211 16.93 3.37 -37.44
N GLY A 212 17.33 3.53 -38.71
CA GLY A 212 18.09 2.53 -39.46
C GLY A 212 17.22 1.44 -40.10
N THR A 213 17.81 0.64 -40.97
CA THR A 213 17.10 -0.36 -41.81
C THR A 213 16.48 -1.52 -41.03
N GLN A 214 16.96 -1.80 -39.81
CA GLN A 214 16.38 -2.79 -38.90
C GLN A 214 15.57 -2.17 -37.75
N CYS A 215 15.47 -0.83 -37.69
CA CYS A 215 14.81 -0.09 -36.60
C CYS A 215 15.38 -0.34 -35.19
N LYS A 216 16.61 -0.87 -35.06
CA LYS A 216 17.23 -1.23 -33.77
C LYS A 216 17.86 -0.07 -33.01
N LEU A 217 18.23 1.02 -33.72
CA LEU A 217 18.87 2.17 -33.10
C LEU A 217 17.79 3.12 -32.56
N ILE A 218 17.60 3.09 -31.24
CA ILE A 218 16.60 3.88 -30.54
C ILE A 218 17.20 5.19 -30.02
N SER A 219 16.49 6.28 -30.24
CA SER A 219 16.79 7.61 -29.68
C SER A 219 15.62 8.08 -28.82
N GLY A 220 15.86 8.44 -27.56
CA GLY A 220 14.82 8.86 -26.63
C GLY A 220 14.84 10.36 -26.29
N PHE A 221 13.66 10.94 -26.10
CA PHE A 221 13.49 12.30 -25.56
C PHE A 221 12.38 12.31 -24.51
N GLN A 222 12.70 12.78 -23.29
CA GLN A 222 11.73 12.96 -22.22
C GLN A 222 11.34 14.44 -22.12
N PHE A 223 10.03 14.71 -22.11
CA PHE A 223 9.45 16.03 -22.03
C PHE A 223 8.93 16.27 -20.61
N SER A 224 9.63 17.08 -19.83
CA SER A 224 9.30 17.32 -18.42
C SER A 224 9.00 18.79 -18.17
N SER A 225 8.42 19.11 -17.01
CA SER A 225 8.34 20.50 -16.52
C SER A 225 9.72 21.17 -16.36
N GLY A 226 10.78 20.38 -16.17
CA GLY A 226 12.17 20.83 -16.20
C GLY A 226 12.77 20.99 -17.61
N GLY A 227 11.95 20.91 -18.66
CA GLY A 227 12.36 20.97 -20.06
C GLY A 227 12.60 19.60 -20.70
N ILE A 228 13.25 19.61 -21.87
CA ILE A 228 13.43 18.42 -22.72
C ILE A 228 14.80 17.79 -22.44
N VAL A 229 14.78 16.55 -21.96
CA VAL A 229 15.99 15.74 -21.76
C VAL A 229 16.14 14.76 -22.92
N ARG A 230 17.27 14.81 -23.61
CA ARG A 230 17.64 13.78 -24.59
C ARG A 230 18.35 12.64 -23.87
N LEU A 231 17.87 11.42 -24.07
CA LEU A 231 18.48 10.21 -23.52
C LEU A 231 19.66 9.73 -24.38
N PRO A 232 20.56 8.89 -23.83
CA PRO A 232 21.55 8.18 -24.63
C PRO A 232 20.89 7.40 -25.76
N LYS A 233 21.53 7.40 -26.94
CA LYS A 233 21.16 6.45 -27.99
C LYS A 233 21.61 5.06 -27.58
N PHE A 234 20.78 4.06 -27.80
CA PHE A 234 21.11 2.66 -27.55
C PHE A 234 20.63 1.78 -28.71
N GLU A 235 21.28 0.63 -28.88
CA GLU A 235 20.87 -0.37 -29.85
C GLU A 235 20.17 -1.52 -29.12
N MET A 236 18.98 -1.92 -29.59
CA MET A 236 18.24 -3.03 -29.01
C MET A 236 18.82 -4.38 -29.42
N MET A 237 19.03 -5.24 -28.43
CA MET A 237 19.47 -6.62 -28.64
C MET A 237 18.30 -7.46 -29.17
N MET A 238 18.53 -8.15 -30.28
CA MET A 238 17.58 -9.05 -30.93
C MET A 238 18.30 -10.36 -31.25
N ALA A 239 17.64 -11.49 -31.08
CA ALA A 239 18.15 -12.79 -31.48
C ALA A 239 18.53 -12.79 -32.97
N LYS A 240 19.61 -13.51 -33.30
CA LYS A 240 20.08 -13.68 -34.67
C LYS A 240 19.30 -14.82 -35.32
N THR A 241 18.52 -14.49 -36.36
CA THR A 241 18.01 -15.45 -37.34
C THR A 241 19.13 -15.95 -38.25
N ASP A 242 18.86 -17.04 -38.98
CA ASP A 242 19.73 -17.55 -40.04
C ASP A 242 20.06 -16.47 -41.09
N ALA A 243 21.22 -16.62 -41.73
CA ALA A 243 21.96 -15.56 -42.43
C ALA A 243 21.19 -14.73 -43.49
N ASN A 244 20.06 -15.21 -44.00
CA ASN A 244 19.28 -14.59 -45.07
C ASN A 244 18.04 -13.80 -44.59
N GLN A 245 17.65 -13.88 -43.32
CA GLN A 245 16.60 -13.03 -42.77
C GLN A 245 17.18 -12.11 -41.68
N ARG A 246 16.74 -10.86 -41.67
CA ARG A 246 17.14 -9.84 -40.70
C ARG A 246 15.86 -9.24 -40.11
N PRO A 247 15.45 -9.59 -38.88
CA PRO A 247 14.24 -9.04 -38.30
C PRO A 247 14.36 -7.51 -38.21
N VAL A 248 13.26 -6.85 -38.55
CA VAL A 248 13.04 -5.41 -38.38
C VAL A 248 12.17 -5.26 -37.14
N LEU A 249 12.61 -4.46 -36.18
CA LEU A 249 11.81 -4.19 -34.99
C LEU A 249 10.59 -3.33 -35.37
N ALA A 250 9.39 -3.76 -35.00
CA ALA A 250 8.15 -3.02 -35.21
C ALA A 250 7.80 -2.15 -33.98
N ALA A 251 7.00 -1.10 -34.18
CA ALA A 251 6.55 -0.24 -33.08
C ALA A 251 5.64 -0.99 -32.08
N GLU A 252 4.86 -1.96 -32.56
CA GLU A 252 4.00 -2.84 -31.74
C GLU A 252 4.78 -3.74 -30.77
N ASP A 253 6.06 -4.00 -31.05
CA ASP A 253 6.94 -4.84 -30.23
C ASP A 253 7.58 -4.06 -29.07
N MET A 254 7.26 -2.78 -28.89
CA MET A 254 7.92 -1.92 -27.92
C MET A 254 6.91 -1.13 -27.06
N HIS A 255 6.97 -1.35 -25.74
CA HIS A 255 6.07 -0.70 -24.78
C HIS A 255 6.88 0.12 -23.76
N ILE A 256 6.41 1.33 -23.46
CA ILE A 256 6.97 2.18 -22.39
C ILE A 256 6.02 2.11 -21.20
N VAL A 257 6.51 1.65 -20.05
CA VAL A 257 5.69 1.46 -18.84
C VAL A 257 6.36 2.07 -17.61
N ILE A 258 5.57 2.44 -16.60
CA ILE A 258 6.07 2.85 -15.29
C ILE A 258 5.75 1.75 -14.29
N LEU A 259 6.77 1.33 -13.53
CA LEU A 259 6.66 0.32 -12.48
C LEU A 259 7.37 0.87 -11.24
N TYR A 260 6.63 1.04 -10.14
CA TYR A 260 7.14 1.58 -8.88
C TYR A 260 7.89 2.91 -9.02
N GLY A 261 7.38 3.80 -9.89
CA GLY A 261 7.98 5.12 -10.17
C GLY A 261 9.25 5.08 -11.03
N ARG A 262 9.61 3.92 -11.60
CA ARG A 262 10.75 3.73 -12.51
C ARG A 262 10.23 3.52 -13.93
N ILE A 263 10.90 4.12 -14.92
CA ILE A 263 10.52 3.97 -16.34
C ILE A 263 11.22 2.74 -16.92
N TYR A 264 10.45 1.89 -17.59
CA TYR A 264 10.90 0.71 -18.31
C TYR A 264 10.49 0.78 -19.78
N CYS A 265 11.34 0.23 -20.64
CA CYS A 265 10.97 -0.18 -21.99
C CYS A 265 10.99 -1.70 -22.07
N LEU A 266 9.88 -2.27 -22.51
CA LEU A 266 9.70 -3.69 -22.75
C LEU A 266 9.76 -3.93 -24.26
N GLN A 267 10.67 -4.79 -24.71
CA GLN A 267 10.89 -5.10 -26.13
C GLN A 267 10.58 -6.58 -26.38
N LEU A 268 9.60 -6.88 -27.21
CA LEU A 268 9.23 -8.24 -27.60
C LEU A 268 10.18 -8.76 -28.69
N ASP A 269 11.15 -9.58 -28.30
CA ASP A 269 11.97 -10.35 -29.25
C ASP A 269 11.21 -11.63 -29.65
N ARG A 270 10.40 -11.51 -30.72
CA ARG A 270 9.63 -12.62 -31.29
C ARG A 270 10.49 -13.77 -31.81
N VAL A 271 11.76 -13.50 -32.18
CA VAL A 271 12.70 -14.52 -32.66
C VAL A 271 13.32 -15.27 -31.47
N GLY A 272 13.73 -14.54 -30.44
CA GLY A 272 14.29 -15.11 -29.22
C GLY A 272 13.25 -15.77 -28.32
N GLY A 273 11.95 -15.47 -28.50
CA GLY A 273 10.90 -15.91 -27.59
C GLY A 273 11.04 -15.28 -26.20
N GLN A 274 11.40 -14.00 -26.14
CA GLN A 274 11.68 -13.27 -24.91
C GLN A 274 11.12 -11.85 -24.95
N LEU A 275 10.62 -11.37 -23.82
CA LEU A 275 10.33 -9.96 -23.56
C LEU A 275 11.53 -9.36 -22.82
N GLN A 276 12.32 -8.54 -23.49
CA GLN A 276 13.54 -7.91 -22.97
C GLN A 276 13.18 -6.66 -22.15
N LEU A 277 13.86 -6.45 -21.03
CA LEU A 277 13.59 -5.35 -20.10
C LEU A 277 14.78 -4.39 -20.00
N TYR A 278 14.51 -3.13 -20.33
CA TYR A 278 15.46 -2.04 -20.22
C TYR A 278 14.91 -0.98 -19.28
N ARG A 279 15.67 -0.61 -18.26
CA ARG A 279 15.32 0.47 -17.32
C ARG A 279 15.99 1.77 -17.74
N PHE A 280 15.21 2.84 -17.67
CA PHE A 280 15.58 4.15 -18.19
C PHE A 280 15.96 5.07 -17.04
N TYR A 281 17.16 5.65 -17.16
CA TYR A 281 17.67 6.73 -16.34
C TYR A 281 17.89 7.97 -17.22
N ARG A 282 18.20 9.11 -16.60
CA ARG A 282 18.44 10.38 -17.30
C ARG A 282 19.65 10.31 -18.24
N ASP A 283 20.66 9.54 -17.84
CA ASP A 283 22.02 9.47 -18.38
C ASP A 283 22.42 8.06 -18.84
N ALA A 284 21.61 7.04 -18.56
CA ALA A 284 21.87 5.65 -18.92
C ALA A 284 20.59 4.88 -19.28
N VAL A 285 20.71 3.87 -20.14
CA VAL A 285 19.71 2.83 -20.36
C VAL A 285 20.34 1.51 -19.95
N VAL A 286 19.75 0.82 -18.98
CA VAL A 286 20.32 -0.37 -18.33
C VAL A 286 19.43 -1.57 -18.61
N TYR A 287 19.99 -2.59 -19.26
CA TYR A 287 19.33 -3.89 -19.42
C TYR A 287 19.20 -4.58 -18.06
N GLN A 288 17.97 -4.99 -17.68
CA GLN A 288 17.69 -5.65 -16.41
C GLN A 288 17.39 -7.16 -16.54
N GLY A 289 17.14 -7.66 -17.74
CA GLY A 289 16.90 -9.09 -17.97
C GLY A 289 15.85 -9.37 -19.03
N SER A 290 15.37 -10.62 -19.08
CA SER A 290 14.35 -11.07 -20.02
C SER A 290 13.27 -11.90 -19.30
N LEU A 291 12.04 -11.80 -19.77
CA LEU A 291 10.92 -12.65 -19.36
C LEU A 291 10.55 -13.60 -20.51
N PRO A 292 10.32 -14.89 -20.24
CA PRO A 292 10.09 -15.87 -21.30
C PRO A 292 8.71 -15.72 -21.96
N VAL A 293 8.68 -15.94 -23.26
CA VAL A 293 7.49 -15.85 -24.11
C VAL A 293 7.27 -17.18 -24.83
N TYR A 294 6.00 -17.62 -24.91
CA TYR A 294 5.63 -18.97 -25.34
C TYR A 294 4.64 -19.02 -26.50
N SER A 295 4.19 -17.87 -26.99
CA SER A 295 3.24 -17.74 -28.09
C SER A 295 3.78 -16.82 -29.19
N SER A 296 3.29 -17.00 -30.41
CA SER A 296 3.61 -16.15 -31.57
C SER A 296 2.86 -14.80 -31.53
N LYS A 297 1.63 -14.80 -31.00
CA LYS A 297 0.83 -13.60 -30.72
C LYS A 297 0.90 -13.36 -29.21
N VAL A 298 1.40 -12.19 -28.82
CA VAL A 298 1.68 -11.81 -27.43
C VAL A 298 1.26 -10.37 -27.26
N ALA A 299 0.69 -10.05 -26.10
CA ALA A 299 0.41 -8.68 -25.70
C ALA A 299 0.93 -8.44 -24.28
N VAL A 300 1.20 -7.18 -23.96
CA VAL A 300 1.70 -6.76 -22.66
C VAL A 300 0.78 -5.68 -22.10
N SER A 301 0.35 -5.89 -20.86
CA SER A 301 -0.44 -4.94 -20.08
C SER A 301 0.25 -4.72 -18.73
N VAL A 302 -0.08 -3.64 -18.04
CA VAL A 302 0.39 -3.34 -16.68
C VAL A 302 -0.80 -2.97 -15.81
N VAL A 303 -1.01 -3.70 -14.71
CA VAL A 303 -2.06 -3.42 -13.73
C VAL A 303 -1.42 -3.31 -12.37
N ASP A 304 -1.58 -2.17 -11.70
CA ASP A 304 -1.07 -1.92 -10.34
C ASP A 304 0.40 -2.35 -10.12
N ASN A 305 1.29 -1.91 -11.02
CA ASN A 305 2.73 -2.24 -11.06
C ASN A 305 3.08 -3.72 -11.33
N VAL A 306 2.12 -4.55 -11.75
CA VAL A 306 2.34 -5.93 -12.22
C VAL A 306 2.40 -5.94 -13.74
N ILE A 307 3.40 -6.59 -14.33
CA ILE A 307 3.41 -6.87 -15.77
C ILE A 307 2.55 -8.10 -16.04
N LEU A 308 1.58 -7.96 -16.94
CA LEU A 308 0.75 -9.03 -17.48
C LEU A 308 1.28 -9.38 -18.87
N VAL A 309 1.89 -10.56 -19.02
CA VAL A 309 2.31 -11.08 -20.33
C VAL A 309 1.23 -12.03 -20.84
N HIS A 310 0.43 -11.55 -21.78
CA HIS A 310 -0.66 -12.31 -22.39
C HIS A 310 -0.12 -13.25 -23.47
N GLN A 311 -0.15 -14.56 -23.20
CA GLN A 311 0.23 -15.59 -24.16
C GLN A 311 -1.00 -15.93 -25.02
N VAL A 312 -1.33 -15.04 -25.96
CA VAL A 312 -2.62 -15.00 -26.69
C VAL A 312 -2.99 -16.36 -27.29
N GLY A 313 -2.08 -17.02 -28.00
CA GLY A 313 -2.33 -18.34 -28.60
C GLY A 313 -2.44 -19.51 -27.59
N ALA A 314 -1.94 -19.34 -26.36
CA ALA A 314 -2.13 -20.29 -25.27
C ALA A 314 -3.30 -19.90 -24.33
N LYS A 315 -3.93 -18.75 -24.57
CA LYS A 315 -5.02 -18.14 -23.78
C LYS A 315 -4.74 -17.94 -22.28
N VAL A 316 -3.47 -17.94 -21.86
CA VAL A 316 -3.06 -17.70 -20.46
C VAL A 316 -2.35 -16.36 -20.27
N VAL A 317 -2.39 -15.82 -19.05
CA VAL A 317 -1.63 -14.64 -18.63
C VAL A 317 -0.56 -15.06 -17.63
N ILE A 318 0.65 -14.52 -17.77
CA ILE A 318 1.74 -14.69 -16.81
C ILE A 318 1.96 -13.35 -16.08
N LEU A 319 2.03 -13.40 -14.76
CA LEU A 319 2.18 -12.22 -13.90
C LEU A 319 3.60 -12.09 -13.37
N TYR A 320 4.18 -10.90 -13.45
CA TYR A 320 5.53 -10.58 -12.95
C TYR A 320 5.55 -9.29 -12.12
N ASP A 321 6.19 -9.35 -10.95
CA ASP A 321 6.42 -8.21 -10.05
C ASP A 321 7.93 -7.92 -9.98
N LEU A 322 8.35 -6.82 -10.61
CA LEU A 322 9.76 -6.42 -10.69
C LEU A 322 10.27 -5.66 -9.46
N PHE A 323 9.52 -5.55 -8.36
CA PHE A 323 9.93 -4.73 -7.21
C PHE A 323 11.29 -5.14 -6.62
N LEU A 324 11.53 -6.44 -6.50
CA LEU A 324 12.78 -7.05 -6.02
C LEU A 324 13.75 -7.41 -7.16
N ASP A 325 13.55 -6.83 -8.36
CA ASP A 325 14.21 -7.23 -9.61
C ASP A 325 14.07 -8.76 -9.91
N SER A 326 13.01 -9.38 -9.36
CA SER A 326 12.67 -10.79 -9.60
C SER A 326 12.06 -10.99 -10.98
N LEU A 327 12.56 -11.98 -11.71
CA LEU A 327 12.05 -12.40 -13.02
C LEU A 327 11.21 -13.69 -12.94
N ALA A 328 10.91 -14.16 -11.72
CA ALA A 328 10.04 -15.30 -11.49
C ALA A 328 8.55 -14.88 -11.61
N PRO A 329 7.68 -15.73 -12.19
CA PRO A 329 6.23 -15.52 -12.12
C PRO A 329 5.72 -15.49 -10.68
N ILE A 330 4.73 -14.63 -10.40
CA ILE A 330 4.11 -14.50 -9.07
C ILE A 330 3.26 -15.74 -8.72
N SER A 331 2.63 -16.32 -9.74
CA SER A 331 1.65 -17.40 -9.62
C SER A 331 1.67 -18.29 -10.87
N ALA A 332 0.94 -19.41 -10.82
CA ALA A 332 0.74 -20.27 -11.98
C ALA A 332 0.06 -19.47 -13.13
N PRO A 333 0.50 -19.61 -14.40
CA PRO A 333 -0.20 -19.01 -15.53
C PRO A 333 -1.64 -19.53 -15.66
N LEU A 334 -2.62 -18.66 -15.48
CA LEU A 334 -4.05 -18.98 -15.59
C LEU A 334 -4.71 -18.26 -16.79
N PRO A 335 -5.86 -18.75 -17.28
CA PRO A 335 -6.63 -18.05 -18.30
C PRO A 335 -7.09 -16.66 -17.88
N LEU A 336 -7.20 -15.76 -18.84
CA LEU A 336 -7.99 -14.53 -18.69
C LEU A 336 -9.48 -14.92 -18.68
N LEU A 337 -10.29 -14.35 -17.79
CA LEU A 337 -11.75 -14.58 -17.73
C LEU A 337 -12.54 -13.28 -17.82
N LEU A 338 -13.79 -13.38 -18.24
CA LEU A 338 -14.78 -12.31 -18.17
C LEU A 338 -15.64 -12.50 -16.91
N ARG A 339 -15.77 -11.47 -16.06
CA ARG A 339 -16.59 -11.51 -14.84
C ARG A 339 -17.72 -10.49 -14.89
N SER A 340 -18.95 -10.97 -14.86
CA SER A 340 -20.14 -10.14 -14.66
C SER A 340 -20.19 -9.61 -13.24
N ILE A 341 -20.43 -8.31 -13.10
CA ILE A 341 -20.86 -7.73 -11.83
C ILE A 341 -22.17 -8.42 -11.41
N PRO A 342 -22.27 -8.99 -10.20
CA PRO A 342 -23.56 -9.40 -9.66
C PRO A 342 -24.42 -8.14 -9.48
N LEU A 343 -25.53 -8.02 -10.21
CA LEU A 343 -26.53 -7.02 -9.83
C LEU A 343 -26.99 -7.36 -8.41
N ALA A 344 -26.71 -6.44 -7.48
CA ALA A 344 -27.14 -6.59 -6.10
C ALA A 344 -28.65 -6.86 -6.08
N SER A 345 -29.05 -7.95 -5.44
CA SER A 345 -30.44 -8.39 -5.36
C SER A 345 -31.27 -7.37 -4.56
N SER A 346 -31.84 -6.39 -5.26
CA SER A 346 -32.75 -5.40 -4.69
C SER A 346 -34.06 -6.07 -4.30
N SER A 347 -34.13 -6.50 -3.05
CA SER A 347 -35.35 -7.01 -2.40
C SER A 347 -36.34 -5.87 -2.15
N SER A 348 -36.93 -5.34 -3.20
CA SER A 348 -38.09 -4.43 -3.14
C SER A 348 -38.94 -4.63 -4.39
N SER A 349 -40.04 -5.37 -4.24
CA SER A 349 -41.09 -5.45 -5.24
C SER A 349 -41.73 -4.07 -5.45
N GLN A 350 -42.20 -3.81 -6.68
CA GLN A 350 -42.85 -2.57 -7.16
C GLN A 350 -41.96 -1.40 -7.65
N GLU A 351 -41.07 -1.65 -8.62
CA GLU A 351 -40.74 -0.59 -9.60
C GLU A 351 -40.49 -1.09 -11.05
N SER A 352 -40.95 -2.30 -11.34
CA SER A 352 -40.74 -3.05 -12.60
C SER A 352 -41.52 -2.52 -13.82
N THR A 353 -41.79 -1.21 -13.93
CA THR A 353 -42.60 -0.65 -15.03
C THR A 353 -42.17 0.73 -15.54
N ARG A 354 -41.08 1.33 -15.02
CA ARG A 354 -40.56 2.61 -15.55
C ARG A 354 -39.11 2.61 -16.06
N LEU A 355 -38.32 1.58 -15.76
CA LEU A 355 -36.98 1.40 -16.35
C LEU A 355 -36.98 0.55 -17.63
N ALA A 356 -38.04 -0.23 -17.90
CA ALA A 356 -38.20 -1.02 -19.12
C ALA A 356 -38.39 -0.18 -20.40
N ALA A 357 -38.59 1.14 -20.28
CA ALA A 357 -38.72 2.06 -21.41
C ALA A 357 -37.38 2.63 -21.90
N ALA A 358 -36.31 2.53 -21.10
CA ALA A 358 -34.95 2.92 -21.50
C ALA A 358 -34.17 1.75 -22.14
N THR A 359 -34.66 0.52 -22.00
CA THR A 359 -34.11 -0.71 -22.61
C THR A 359 -34.84 -1.11 -23.90
N ALA A 360 -35.42 -0.14 -24.61
CA ALA A 360 -36.19 -0.37 -25.84
C ALA A 360 -35.30 -0.70 -27.06
N ASP A 361 -34.00 -0.39 -27.00
CA ASP A 361 -33.02 -0.88 -27.98
C ASP A 361 -32.56 -2.30 -27.59
N GLY A 362 -33.32 -3.28 -28.05
CA GLY A 362 -33.04 -4.70 -27.83
C GLY A 362 -31.80 -5.20 -28.56
N ARG A 363 -30.62 -5.00 -27.97
CA ARG A 363 -29.38 -5.72 -28.31
C ARG A 363 -28.86 -6.50 -27.11
N SER A 364 -29.53 -7.62 -26.85
CA SER A 364 -29.07 -8.65 -25.92
C SER A 364 -27.64 -9.10 -26.25
N LEU A 365 -26.77 -9.14 -25.24
CA LEU A 365 -25.40 -9.68 -25.31
C LEU A 365 -25.33 -11.19 -25.64
N SER A 366 -26.47 -11.85 -25.86
CA SER A 366 -26.59 -13.28 -26.19
C SER A 366 -25.93 -13.71 -27.53
N GLY A 367 -25.27 -12.81 -28.24
CA GLY A 367 -24.45 -13.11 -29.42
C GLY A 367 -22.94 -13.06 -29.20
N TYR A 368 -22.44 -12.46 -28.10
CA TYR A 368 -21.00 -12.43 -27.81
C TYR A 368 -20.59 -13.68 -27.03
N GLU A 369 -20.59 -14.84 -27.71
CA GLU A 369 -20.08 -16.10 -27.15
C GLU A 369 -18.55 -16.06 -26.97
N GLY A 370 -18.11 -15.39 -25.90
CA GLY A 370 -16.98 -15.81 -25.07
C GLY A 370 -15.59 -15.98 -25.73
N MET A 371 -15.37 -15.46 -26.95
CA MET A 371 -14.08 -15.56 -27.64
C MET A 371 -13.05 -14.58 -27.06
N ILE A 372 -12.59 -14.87 -25.84
CA ILE A 372 -11.44 -14.22 -25.24
C ILE A 372 -10.23 -14.39 -26.17
N TYR A 373 -9.54 -13.28 -26.44
CA TYR A 373 -8.51 -13.14 -27.47
C TYR A 373 -9.03 -13.28 -28.91
N GLY A 374 -10.13 -12.60 -29.26
CA GLY A 374 -10.56 -12.42 -30.65
C GLY A 374 -9.46 -11.78 -31.52
N ASP A 375 -9.50 -12.00 -32.84
CA ASP A 375 -8.39 -11.55 -33.68
C ASP A 375 -8.29 -10.02 -33.81
N ALA A 376 -9.43 -9.34 -33.75
CA ALA A 376 -9.57 -7.88 -33.72
C ALA A 376 -9.28 -7.23 -32.35
N TRP A 377 -8.82 -8.00 -31.35
CA TRP A 377 -8.46 -7.47 -30.04
C TRP A 377 -7.13 -6.70 -30.08
N THR A 378 -7.17 -5.50 -29.53
CA THR A 378 -6.02 -4.60 -29.35
C THR A 378 -5.81 -4.33 -27.86
N PHE A 379 -4.54 -4.27 -27.44
CA PHE A 379 -4.16 -4.03 -26.06
C PHE A 379 -3.60 -2.61 -25.95
N LEU A 380 -4.26 -1.78 -25.16
CA LEU A 380 -3.95 -0.37 -24.98
C LEU A 380 -3.30 -0.22 -23.59
N VAL A 381 -1.98 -0.10 -23.59
CA VAL A 381 -1.15 0.07 -22.37
C VAL A 381 -1.62 1.32 -21.61
N PRO A 382 -1.86 1.26 -20.29
CA PRO A 382 -1.47 0.18 -19.39
C PRO A 382 -2.47 -1.00 -19.31
N ASP A 383 -3.76 -0.77 -19.17
CA ASP A 383 -4.71 -1.76 -18.61
C ASP A 383 -6.01 -1.96 -19.41
N LEU A 384 -6.06 -1.53 -20.68
CA LEU A 384 -7.28 -1.57 -21.50
C LEU A 384 -7.20 -2.61 -22.62
N VAL A 385 -8.32 -3.28 -22.89
CA VAL A 385 -8.50 -4.23 -23.99
C VAL A 385 -9.66 -3.77 -24.84
N CYS A 386 -9.44 -3.62 -26.15
CA CYS A 386 -10.46 -3.20 -27.11
C CYS A 386 -10.66 -4.25 -28.20
N ASP A 387 -11.89 -4.74 -28.35
CA ASP A 387 -12.35 -5.44 -29.54
C ASP A 387 -12.81 -4.41 -30.57
N THR A 388 -12.00 -4.23 -31.63
CA THR A 388 -12.24 -3.21 -32.66
C THR A 388 -13.33 -3.60 -33.66
N GLU A 389 -13.69 -4.88 -33.75
CA GLU A 389 -14.75 -5.38 -34.63
C GLU A 389 -16.13 -5.15 -33.99
N HIS A 390 -16.25 -5.44 -32.69
CA HIS A 390 -17.50 -5.30 -31.94
C HIS A 390 -17.64 -3.95 -31.24
N GLY A 391 -16.59 -3.12 -31.25
CA GLY A 391 -16.52 -1.83 -30.55
C GLY A 391 -16.76 -1.98 -29.04
N LEU A 392 -16.15 -2.98 -28.43
CA LEU A 392 -16.25 -3.27 -26.99
C LEU A 392 -14.91 -2.96 -26.32
N VAL A 393 -14.95 -2.29 -25.17
CA VAL A 393 -13.76 -1.98 -24.38
C VAL A 393 -13.93 -2.46 -22.94
N TRP A 394 -12.92 -3.18 -22.47
CA TRP A 394 -12.81 -3.67 -21.10
C TRP A 394 -11.56 -3.10 -20.44
N LYS A 395 -11.59 -3.11 -19.10
CA LYS A 395 -10.43 -2.88 -18.26
C LYS A 395 -9.94 -4.20 -17.67
N LEU A 396 -8.63 -4.34 -17.51
CA LEU A 396 -7.98 -5.47 -16.88
C LEU A 396 -7.86 -5.25 -15.37
N HIS A 397 -8.29 -6.25 -14.60
CA HIS A 397 -8.21 -6.27 -13.15
C HIS A 397 -7.46 -7.50 -12.66
N LEU A 398 -6.72 -7.35 -11.57
CA LEU A 398 -6.10 -8.45 -10.84
C LEU A 398 -7.09 -9.00 -9.82
N ASP A 399 -7.23 -10.32 -9.78
CA ASP A 399 -7.88 -11.00 -8.65
C ASP A 399 -6.83 -11.39 -7.61
N LEU A 400 -6.72 -10.56 -6.59
CA LEU A 400 -5.78 -10.73 -5.49
C LEU A 400 -6.16 -11.89 -4.56
N GLU A 401 -7.45 -12.25 -4.47
CA GLU A 401 -7.94 -13.39 -3.69
C GLU A 401 -7.62 -14.71 -4.40
N ALA A 402 -7.83 -14.79 -5.72
CA ALA A 402 -7.40 -15.92 -6.53
C ALA A 402 -5.88 -16.10 -6.55
N ILE A 403 -5.10 -15.01 -6.59
CA ILE A 403 -3.63 -15.08 -6.47
C ILE A 403 -3.26 -15.65 -5.10
N ALA A 404 -3.82 -15.10 -4.02
CA ALA A 404 -3.53 -15.51 -2.65
C ALA A 404 -3.91 -16.96 -2.33
N THR A 405 -5.04 -17.44 -2.83
CA THR A 405 -5.50 -18.84 -2.63
C THR A 405 -4.76 -19.85 -3.51
N SER A 406 -4.12 -19.41 -4.60
CA SER A 406 -3.42 -20.31 -5.55
C SER A 406 -1.95 -20.59 -5.23
N SER A 407 -1.38 -19.90 -4.24
CA SER A 407 0.06 -19.89 -3.99
C SER A 407 0.43 -20.53 -2.65
N SER A 408 1.50 -21.33 -2.65
CA SER A 408 2.07 -21.99 -1.48
C SER A 408 2.94 -21.07 -0.62
N ASP A 409 3.71 -20.15 -1.24
CA ASP A 409 4.66 -19.29 -0.53
C ASP A 409 4.00 -17.98 -0.04
N VAL A 410 3.17 -18.14 1.00
CA VAL A 410 2.44 -17.04 1.66
C VAL A 410 3.31 -15.82 2.00
N PRO A 411 4.57 -15.92 2.49
CA PRO A 411 5.41 -14.74 2.72
C PRO A 411 5.60 -13.86 1.47
N SER A 412 5.95 -14.45 0.32
CA SER A 412 6.12 -13.71 -0.94
C SER A 412 4.81 -13.11 -1.44
N VAL A 413 3.69 -13.80 -1.22
CA VAL A 413 2.35 -13.27 -1.52
C VAL A 413 1.99 -12.09 -0.62
N LEU A 414 2.29 -12.15 0.68
CA LEU A 414 2.06 -11.04 1.60
C LEU A 414 2.86 -9.82 1.17
N GLU A 415 4.14 -9.95 0.83
CA GLU A 415 4.91 -8.84 0.25
C GLU A 415 4.27 -8.29 -1.04
N PHE A 416 3.81 -9.18 -1.93
CA PHE A 416 3.14 -8.79 -3.16
C PHE A 416 1.85 -8.00 -2.90
N LEU A 417 0.98 -8.48 -2.00
CA LEU A 417 -0.28 -7.85 -1.61
C LEU A 417 -0.06 -6.50 -0.92
N GLN A 418 0.92 -6.43 -0.01
CA GLN A 418 1.28 -5.20 0.70
C GLN A 418 1.73 -4.05 -0.23
N ARG A 419 2.18 -4.38 -1.45
CA ARG A 419 2.55 -3.41 -2.50
C ARG A 419 1.38 -2.98 -3.41
N ARG A 420 0.21 -3.62 -3.33
CA ARG A 420 -0.97 -3.29 -4.17
C ARG A 420 -1.71 -2.05 -3.66
N ARG A 421 -2.41 -1.37 -4.58
CA ARG A 421 -3.23 -0.18 -4.37
C ARG A 421 -4.71 -0.42 -4.68
N SER A 422 -5.07 -1.46 -5.42
CA SER A 422 -6.47 -1.83 -5.68
C SER A 422 -7.16 -2.35 -4.42
N ASP A 423 -8.27 -1.72 -4.00
CA ASP A 423 -9.07 -2.04 -2.79
C ASP A 423 -8.23 -2.33 -1.53
N PRO A 424 -7.65 -1.27 -0.91
CA PRO A 424 -6.70 -1.47 0.18
C PRO A 424 -7.31 -2.07 1.46
N ILE A 425 -8.62 -1.94 1.65
CA ILE A 425 -9.32 -2.51 2.81
C ILE A 425 -9.45 -4.02 2.65
N LYS A 426 -9.92 -4.50 1.49
CA LYS A 426 -9.97 -5.94 1.19
C LYS A 426 -8.58 -6.57 1.21
N ASN A 427 -7.56 -5.91 0.66
CA ASN A 427 -6.19 -6.43 0.69
C ASN A 427 -5.64 -6.59 2.10
N LYS A 428 -5.93 -5.63 3.00
CA LYS A 428 -5.54 -5.76 4.41
C LYS A 428 -6.26 -6.94 5.08
N GLN A 429 -7.57 -7.06 4.87
CA GLN A 429 -8.36 -8.19 5.38
C GLN A 429 -7.85 -9.54 4.86
N LEU A 430 -7.49 -9.61 3.58
CA LEU A 430 -6.87 -10.79 2.96
C LEU A 430 -5.53 -11.13 3.60
N CYS A 431 -4.63 -10.15 3.80
CA CYS A 431 -3.35 -10.36 4.50
C CYS A 431 -3.54 -10.91 5.92
N LEU A 432 -4.48 -10.33 6.68
CA LEU A 432 -4.82 -10.79 8.04
C LEU A 432 -5.44 -12.20 8.02
N GLY A 433 -6.32 -12.49 7.06
CA GLY A 433 -6.93 -13.81 6.86
C GLY A 433 -5.89 -14.87 6.54
N MET A 434 -5.00 -14.62 5.57
CA MET A 434 -3.88 -15.51 5.26
C MET A 434 -3.00 -15.78 6.48
N MET A 435 -2.70 -14.73 7.26
CA MET A 435 -1.89 -14.84 8.47
C MET A 435 -2.57 -15.71 9.55
N ARG A 436 -3.88 -15.54 9.77
CA ARG A 436 -4.69 -16.40 10.64
C ARG A 436 -4.67 -17.85 10.15
N THR A 437 -4.91 -18.09 8.85
CA THR A 437 -4.91 -19.42 8.26
C THR A 437 -3.57 -20.15 8.46
N ILE A 438 -2.42 -19.53 8.16
CA ILE A 438 -1.12 -20.23 8.32
C ILE A 438 -0.78 -20.56 9.78
N ILE A 439 -1.28 -19.78 10.74
CA ILE A 439 -1.11 -20.08 12.16
C ILE A 439 -2.02 -21.26 12.56
N LEU A 440 -3.31 -21.22 12.18
CA LEU A 440 -4.28 -22.31 12.45
C LEU A 440 -3.89 -23.64 11.78
N GLU A 441 -3.32 -23.59 10.58
CA GLU A 441 -2.74 -24.75 9.86
C GLU A 441 -1.45 -25.31 10.49
N ARG A 442 -0.94 -24.69 11.56
CA ARG A 442 0.30 -25.07 12.25
C ARG A 442 1.53 -25.11 11.33
N ARG A 443 1.67 -24.12 10.43
CA ARG A 443 2.85 -24.00 9.57
C ARG A 443 4.13 -23.79 10.41
N PRO A 444 5.31 -24.24 9.95
CA PRO A 444 6.55 -24.10 10.72
C PRO A 444 6.81 -22.67 11.17
N VAL A 445 7.28 -22.48 12.40
CA VAL A 445 7.53 -21.15 13.00
C VAL A 445 8.47 -20.28 12.14
N SER A 446 9.45 -20.89 11.46
CA SER A 446 10.32 -20.19 10.49
C SER A 446 9.59 -19.68 9.24
N PHE A 447 8.54 -20.36 8.79
CA PHE A 447 7.69 -19.90 7.68
C PHE A 447 6.85 -18.69 8.12
N ILE A 448 6.32 -18.75 9.34
CA ILE A 448 5.52 -17.68 9.96
C ILE A 448 6.39 -16.44 10.26
N SER A 449 7.63 -16.62 10.71
CA SER A 449 8.60 -15.53 10.90
C SER A 449 8.78 -14.72 9.62
N ARG A 450 9.01 -15.38 8.47
CA ARG A 450 9.10 -14.69 7.16
C ARG A 450 7.81 -13.94 6.80
N ALA A 451 6.65 -14.51 7.12
CA ALA A 451 5.36 -13.84 6.90
C ALA A 451 5.18 -12.60 7.80
N THR A 452 5.61 -12.65 9.06
CA THR A 452 5.60 -11.47 9.94
C THR A 452 6.60 -10.41 9.51
N ASP A 453 7.80 -10.80 9.05
CA ASP A 453 8.82 -9.88 8.55
C ASP A 453 8.31 -9.08 7.33
N ALA A 454 7.63 -9.74 6.39
CA ALA A 454 6.99 -9.08 5.25
C ALA A 454 5.98 -7.99 5.67
N LEU A 455 5.13 -8.29 6.66
CA LEU A 455 4.14 -7.33 7.18
C LEU A 455 4.79 -6.20 7.99
N ALA A 456 5.74 -6.52 8.86
CA ALA A 456 6.45 -5.54 9.69
C ALA A 456 7.28 -4.56 8.85
N ALA A 457 8.02 -5.07 7.85
CA ALA A 457 8.79 -4.24 6.93
C ALA A 457 7.89 -3.31 6.10
N SER A 458 6.76 -3.80 5.60
CA SER A 458 5.75 -2.98 4.91
C SER A 458 5.21 -1.85 5.79
N TYR A 459 4.75 -2.18 7.01
CA TYR A 459 4.22 -1.19 7.94
C TYR A 459 5.25 -0.16 8.38
N SER A 460 6.49 -0.59 8.58
CA SER A 460 7.64 0.27 8.83
C SER A 460 7.89 1.26 7.69
N GLN A 461 7.91 0.81 6.43
CA GLN A 461 8.03 1.68 5.25
C GLN A 461 6.86 2.66 5.13
N TYR A 462 5.62 2.20 5.38
CA TYR A 462 4.43 3.05 5.38
C TYR A 462 4.53 4.17 6.45
N SER A 463 4.94 3.83 7.67
CA SER A 463 5.09 4.80 8.77
C SER A 463 6.13 5.90 8.45
N LYS A 464 7.28 5.50 7.87
CA LYS A 464 8.34 6.43 7.43
C LYS A 464 7.85 7.37 6.33
N THR A 465 7.10 6.85 5.37
CA THR A 465 6.56 7.62 4.23
C THR A 465 5.43 8.57 4.65
N GLY A 466 4.62 8.17 5.65
CA GLY A 466 3.60 9.03 6.25
C GLY A 466 4.18 10.24 6.97
N ALA A 467 5.29 10.06 7.71
CA ALA A 467 5.95 11.14 8.46
C ALA A 467 6.53 12.24 7.54
N THR A 468 7.00 11.89 6.34
CA THR A 468 7.53 12.87 5.36
C THR A 468 6.45 13.79 4.75
N GLY A 469 5.16 13.58 5.04
CA GLY A 469 4.06 14.45 4.59
C GLY A 469 3.69 15.59 5.55
N GLN A 470 4.27 15.66 6.75
CA GLN A 470 4.01 16.72 7.73
C GLN A 470 5.32 17.43 8.11
N GLY A 471 5.77 18.33 7.24
CA GLY A 471 6.85 19.26 7.57
C GLY A 471 6.34 20.46 8.36
N GLY A 472 6.76 20.59 9.62
CA GLY A 472 6.76 21.89 10.33
C GLY A 472 5.95 22.00 11.62
N HIS A 473 6.35 21.29 12.69
CA HIS A 473 6.72 21.91 13.98
C HIS A 473 7.25 20.85 14.96
N THR A 474 8.55 20.87 15.25
CA THR A 474 9.15 20.07 16.33
C THR A 474 9.21 20.88 17.62
N ASP A 475 8.11 20.91 18.37
CA ASP A 475 8.13 21.43 19.73
C ASP A 475 8.61 20.35 20.70
N ARG A 476 9.87 20.50 21.13
CA ARG A 476 10.40 19.80 22.30
C ARG A 476 9.78 20.39 23.58
N SER A 477 8.74 19.76 24.12
CA SER A 477 8.33 19.99 25.51
C SER A 477 9.12 19.07 26.45
N SER A 478 10.20 19.61 27.01
CA SER A 478 11.00 18.97 28.04
C SER A 478 10.23 18.85 29.36
N SER A 479 10.53 17.79 30.11
CA SER A 479 10.09 17.56 31.49
C SER A 479 10.31 18.78 32.39
N VAL A 480 9.26 19.18 33.12
CA VAL A 480 9.37 20.11 34.25
C VAL A 480 10.14 19.43 35.38
N ALA A 481 11.21 20.07 35.85
CA ALA A 481 11.90 19.73 37.08
C ALA A 481 11.87 20.96 37.99
N GLU A 482 11.32 20.80 39.20
CA GLU A 482 11.35 21.84 40.22
C GLU A 482 12.69 21.82 40.96
N ASN A 483 13.22 23.01 41.24
CA ASN A 483 14.42 23.20 42.04
C ASN A 483 14.11 23.05 43.53
N GLU A 484 14.96 22.33 44.26
CA GLU A 484 15.40 22.79 45.59
C GLU A 484 16.91 22.64 45.70
N ALA A 485 17.56 23.68 46.25
CA ALA A 485 19.00 23.77 46.39
C ALA A 485 19.47 23.19 47.73
N GLN A 486 20.65 22.56 47.75
CA GLN A 486 21.43 22.42 48.99
C GLN A 486 22.93 22.49 48.75
N GLN A 487 23.65 22.91 49.80
CA GLN A 487 24.94 23.57 49.72
C GLN A 487 26.16 22.64 49.78
N SER A 488 27.25 23.19 49.27
CA SER A 488 28.67 22.79 49.36
C SER A 488 29.17 22.08 50.63
N SER A 489 29.98 21.02 50.43
CA SER A 489 31.34 20.78 51.02
C SER A 489 31.76 19.32 50.76
N SER A 490 33.03 18.90 50.69
CA SER A 490 34.32 19.60 50.49
C SER A 490 35.43 18.58 50.18
N ARG A 491 36.48 19.01 49.44
CA ARG A 491 37.89 18.48 49.44
C ARG A 491 38.18 17.08 48.88
N GLU A 492 38.97 17.00 47.79
CA GLU A 492 40.42 16.64 47.71
C GLU A 492 40.61 15.12 47.41
N THR A 493 41.47 14.58 46.52
CA THR A 493 42.54 15.04 45.58
C THR A 493 42.90 13.90 44.57
N GLU A 494 43.78 13.95 43.54
CA GLU A 494 44.79 14.96 43.13
C GLU A 494 45.12 15.10 41.59
N LYS A 495 45.63 14.05 40.89
CA LYS A 495 46.44 14.10 39.63
C LYS A 495 46.24 12.80 38.78
N GLU A 496 46.59 12.63 37.49
CA GLU A 496 47.58 13.22 36.54
C GLU A 496 46.96 13.44 35.12
N ARG A 497 47.30 14.50 34.34
CA ARG A 497 48.34 14.57 33.26
C ARG A 497 48.18 13.49 32.15
N LEU A 498 48.11 13.75 30.82
CA LEU A 498 48.66 14.81 29.94
C LEU A 498 47.80 15.07 28.66
N GLN A 499 47.69 16.35 28.27
CA GLN A 499 47.80 16.85 26.87
C GLN A 499 49.24 17.46 26.73
N PRO A 500 49.72 18.15 25.66
CA PRO A 500 49.10 18.72 24.43
C PRO A 500 50.01 18.46 23.17
N PRO A 501 50.14 19.28 22.08
CA PRO A 501 49.51 20.57 21.76
C PRO A 501 48.98 20.84 20.32
N ALA A 502 48.34 22.01 20.24
CA ALA A 502 47.80 22.68 19.05
C ALA A 502 48.78 23.68 18.42
N ALA A 503 48.39 24.28 17.28
CA ALA A 503 48.59 25.70 16.87
C ALA A 503 48.11 25.87 15.40
N SER A 504 47.05 26.63 15.08
CA SER A 504 46.94 28.11 14.88
C SER A 504 47.02 28.47 13.36
N THR A 505 46.54 29.60 12.81
CA THR A 505 46.10 30.92 13.36
C THR A 505 45.24 31.70 12.35
N ALA A 506 44.40 32.65 12.83
CA ALA A 506 43.93 33.89 12.16
C ALA A 506 43.04 33.82 10.88
N GLY A 507 42.11 34.77 10.63
CA GLY A 507 41.76 35.98 11.40
C GLY A 507 40.49 36.71 10.88
N SER A 508 40.12 37.77 11.62
CA SER A 508 38.98 38.70 11.54
C SER A 508 38.75 39.43 10.19
N THR A 509 37.70 40.23 9.92
CA THR A 509 36.87 41.13 10.79
C THR A 509 35.55 41.56 10.11
N GLN A 510 34.53 41.94 10.90
CA GLN A 510 33.35 42.77 10.54
C GLN A 510 33.69 44.29 10.76
N PRO A 511 32.79 45.33 10.85
CA PRO A 511 31.31 45.39 10.99
C PRO A 511 30.54 46.56 10.29
N GLY A 512 29.24 46.68 10.58
CA GLY A 512 28.46 47.94 10.60
C GLY A 512 27.41 48.15 9.48
N ASP A 513 26.24 48.79 9.72
CA ASP A 513 25.62 49.15 11.01
C ASP A 513 24.10 49.53 10.89
N SER A 514 23.38 49.36 12.00
CA SER A 514 22.26 50.17 12.54
C SER A 514 20.97 50.60 11.75
N ASN A 515 19.82 50.22 12.34
CA ASN A 515 18.69 51.05 12.84
C ASN A 515 17.44 51.46 12.01
N GLY A 516 16.28 51.13 12.61
CA GLY A 516 15.16 52.05 12.84
C GLY A 516 13.91 51.93 11.93
N ASP A 517 12.69 52.23 12.39
CA ASP A 517 12.15 52.33 13.75
C ASP A 517 10.60 52.46 13.72
N LEU A 518 9.93 52.16 14.84
CA LEU A 518 8.56 52.59 15.22
C LEU A 518 7.34 52.22 14.32
N GLN A 519 6.07 52.17 14.74
CA GLN A 519 5.31 51.94 16.00
C GLN A 519 3.91 52.57 15.76
N ALA A 520 2.82 51.84 16.00
CA ALA A 520 1.47 52.43 16.16
C ALA A 520 0.56 51.50 16.98
N SER A 521 -0.18 52.07 17.94
CA SER A 521 -1.09 51.33 18.84
C SER A 521 -2.41 52.06 19.08
N ALA A 522 -3.53 51.35 18.96
CA ALA A 522 -4.83 51.58 19.62
C ALA A 522 -5.73 50.37 19.24
N GLY A 523 -6.66 49.85 20.05
CA GLY A 523 -7.23 50.34 21.30
C GLY A 523 -8.73 50.57 21.14
N GLY A 524 -9.58 49.61 21.57
CA GLY A 524 -11.05 49.73 21.51
C GLY A 524 -11.78 48.40 21.74
N GLU A 525 -12.80 48.40 22.61
CA GLU A 525 -13.53 47.21 23.06
C GLU A 525 -14.92 47.04 22.41
N ARG A 526 -15.43 45.80 22.45
CA ARG A 526 -16.86 45.36 22.50
C ARG A 526 -17.84 45.78 21.39
N GLY A 527 -18.43 44.77 20.74
CA GLY A 527 -19.71 44.85 20.03
C GLY A 527 -20.15 43.48 19.50
N GLU A 528 -21.32 42.99 19.93
CA GLU A 528 -21.87 41.70 19.49
C GLU A 528 -22.50 41.80 18.09
N GLY A 529 -22.41 40.73 17.28
CA GLY A 529 -23.03 40.71 15.95
C GLY A 529 -22.82 39.37 15.22
N SER A 530 -23.84 38.51 15.23
CA SER A 530 -23.81 37.18 14.61
C SER A 530 -23.95 37.24 13.08
N ALA A 531 -23.10 36.52 12.36
CA ALA A 531 -23.39 36.02 11.00
C ALA A 531 -22.59 34.75 10.71
N GLN A 532 -23.24 33.72 10.19
CA GLN A 532 -22.68 32.39 9.95
C GLN A 532 -21.95 32.30 8.60
N SER A 533 -20.83 31.59 8.55
CA SER A 533 -20.37 30.89 7.36
C SER A 533 -19.63 29.63 7.79
N GLY A 534 -20.33 28.49 7.77
CA GLY A 534 -19.75 27.21 8.17
C GLY A 534 -18.93 26.58 7.06
N SER A 535 -17.62 26.52 7.24
CA SER A 535 -16.80 25.54 6.53
C SER A 535 -17.21 24.12 6.97
N PRO A 536 -17.55 23.20 6.05
CA PRO A 536 -17.88 21.84 6.44
C PRO A 536 -16.69 21.18 7.15
N LEU A 537 -16.93 20.68 8.36
CA LEU A 537 -16.02 19.76 9.03
C LEU A 537 -15.97 18.47 8.21
N VAL A 538 -14.97 18.34 7.34
CA VAL A 538 -14.64 17.08 6.70
C VAL A 538 -14.12 16.15 7.80
N PRO A 539 -14.75 15.00 8.08
CA PRO A 539 -14.20 14.02 9.01
C PRO A 539 -12.88 13.52 8.45
N ASP A 540 -11.86 13.34 9.30
CA ASP A 540 -10.58 12.78 8.89
C ASP A 540 -10.79 11.44 8.18
N SER A 541 -10.67 11.47 6.85
CA SER A 541 -10.65 10.26 6.02
C SER A 541 -9.34 9.55 6.31
N SER A 542 -9.42 8.55 7.20
CA SER A 542 -8.32 7.62 7.43
C SER A 542 -7.87 7.07 6.09
N ARG A 543 -6.65 7.44 5.66
CA ARG A 543 -6.07 6.94 4.41
C ARG A 543 -6.07 5.42 4.47
N SER A 544 -6.93 4.79 3.66
CA SER A 544 -7.10 3.34 3.65
C SER A 544 -5.81 2.71 3.14
N SER A 545 -5.00 2.23 4.08
CA SER A 545 -3.69 1.64 3.83
C SER A 545 -3.79 0.12 3.86
N VAL A 546 -3.05 -0.55 2.97
CA VAL A 546 -2.87 -2.00 2.99
C VAL A 546 -1.98 -2.45 4.17
N ALA A 547 -1.17 -1.54 4.70
CA ALA A 547 -0.22 -1.82 5.77
C ALA A 547 -0.92 -2.35 7.03
N VAL A 548 -0.55 -3.56 7.45
CA VAL A 548 -1.05 -4.21 8.67
C VAL A 548 -0.28 -3.69 9.87
N SER A 549 -0.96 -3.04 10.81
CA SER A 549 -0.35 -2.59 12.07
C SER A 549 -0.17 -3.72 13.09
N PRO A 550 0.80 -3.61 14.03
CA PRO A 550 0.92 -4.52 15.18
C PRO A 550 -0.38 -4.67 15.98
N ASP A 551 -1.18 -3.62 16.10
CA ASP A 551 -2.46 -3.63 16.82
C ASP A 551 -3.57 -4.36 16.07
N GLU A 552 -3.60 -4.27 14.74
CA GLU A 552 -4.51 -5.06 13.90
C GLU A 552 -4.13 -6.54 13.91
N MET A 553 -2.84 -6.85 13.82
CA MET A 553 -2.31 -8.22 13.96
C MET A 553 -2.73 -8.84 15.30
N ASN A 554 -2.58 -8.12 16.41
CA ASN A 554 -3.03 -8.59 17.71
C ASN A 554 -4.55 -8.82 17.78
N ARG A 555 -5.35 -7.83 17.35
CA ARG A 555 -6.81 -7.84 17.50
C ARG A 555 -7.53 -8.82 16.57
N LEU A 556 -7.04 -8.98 15.34
CA LEU A 556 -7.73 -9.69 14.27
C LEU A 556 -7.08 -11.04 13.92
N VAL A 557 -5.85 -11.28 14.36
CA VAL A 557 -5.16 -12.57 14.22
C VAL A 557 -4.99 -13.24 15.57
N PHE A 558 -4.13 -12.73 16.45
CA PHE A 558 -3.75 -13.47 17.67
C PHE A 558 -4.92 -13.73 18.63
N ALA A 559 -5.79 -12.73 18.88
CA ALA A 559 -6.94 -12.92 19.75
C ALA A 559 -7.93 -13.98 19.22
N ALA A 560 -8.23 -13.97 17.91
CA ALA A 560 -9.09 -14.97 17.28
C ALA A 560 -8.45 -16.37 17.31
N VAL A 561 -7.16 -16.45 17.00
CA VAL A 561 -6.39 -17.70 17.00
C VAL A 561 -6.31 -18.33 18.40
N GLU A 562 -6.17 -17.53 19.47
CA GLU A 562 -6.19 -18.06 20.85
C GLU A 562 -7.52 -18.73 21.18
N GLU A 563 -8.65 -18.11 20.80
CA GLU A 563 -9.99 -18.65 21.01
C GLU A 563 -10.22 -19.95 20.21
N GLU A 564 -9.71 -20.02 18.96
CA GLU A 564 -9.88 -21.17 18.06
C GLU A 564 -8.95 -22.35 18.35
N MET A 565 -7.68 -22.12 18.72
CA MET A 565 -6.69 -23.20 18.76
C MET A 565 -6.82 -24.14 19.95
N ALA A 566 -7.39 -23.68 21.07
CA ALA A 566 -7.82 -24.41 22.27
C ALA A 566 -6.86 -25.43 22.95
N GLY A 567 -5.67 -25.72 22.40
CA GLY A 567 -4.84 -26.85 22.83
C GLY A 567 -3.40 -26.92 22.33
N ASP A 568 -2.86 -25.87 21.68
CA ASP A 568 -1.42 -25.79 21.32
C ASP A 568 -0.80 -24.43 21.70
N LEU A 569 -0.78 -24.18 23.01
CA LEU A 569 -0.27 -22.94 23.60
C LEU A 569 1.23 -22.69 23.29
N PRO A 570 2.15 -23.69 23.35
CA PRO A 570 3.58 -23.44 23.11
C PRO A 570 3.90 -23.00 21.67
N TYR A 571 3.18 -23.54 20.69
CA TYR A 571 3.30 -23.11 19.31
C TYR A 571 2.85 -21.65 19.13
N LEU A 572 1.70 -21.27 19.70
CA LEU A 572 1.22 -19.88 19.63
C LEU A 572 2.19 -18.90 20.33
N VAL A 573 2.75 -19.27 21.48
CA VAL A 573 3.81 -18.48 22.14
C VAL A 573 5.01 -18.31 21.20
N SER A 574 5.47 -19.38 20.54
CA SER A 574 6.59 -19.32 19.59
C SER A 574 6.31 -18.37 18.43
N VAL A 575 5.09 -18.41 17.88
CA VAL A 575 4.62 -17.50 16.81
C VAL A 575 4.63 -16.04 17.27
N ILE A 576 4.09 -15.75 18.47
CA ILE A 576 4.06 -14.37 18.99
C ILE A 576 5.49 -13.88 19.30
N VAL A 577 6.39 -14.75 19.75
CA VAL A 577 7.81 -14.41 19.97
C VAL A 577 8.53 -14.05 18.67
N GLU A 578 8.30 -14.75 17.55
CA GLU A 578 8.84 -14.33 16.25
C GLU A 578 8.24 -12.99 15.79
N PHE A 579 6.94 -12.79 15.96
CA PHE A 579 6.30 -11.50 15.70
C PHE A 579 6.93 -10.36 16.51
N LEU A 580 7.21 -10.56 17.80
CA LEU A 580 7.87 -9.56 18.64
C LEU A 580 9.29 -9.27 18.16
N LYS A 581 10.08 -10.29 17.76
CA LYS A 581 11.41 -10.08 17.17
C LYS A 581 11.33 -9.26 15.88
N SER A 582 10.35 -9.55 15.03
CA SER A 582 10.08 -8.83 13.78
C SER A 582 9.66 -7.37 14.01
N ALA A 583 8.77 -7.13 14.97
CA ALA A 583 8.41 -5.78 15.38
C ALA A 583 9.61 -4.99 15.96
N LEU A 584 10.46 -5.64 16.77
CA LEU A 584 11.65 -5.03 17.36
C LEU A 584 12.74 -4.71 16.33
N SER A 585 12.95 -5.56 15.32
CA SER A 585 13.94 -5.32 14.24
C SER A 585 13.57 -4.07 13.43
N GLU A 586 12.28 -3.88 13.15
CA GLU A 586 11.73 -2.70 12.47
C GLU A 586 11.40 -1.52 13.41
N LYS A 587 11.69 -1.64 14.71
CA LYS A 587 11.47 -0.61 15.76
C LYS A 587 10.00 -0.18 15.91
N LEU A 588 9.07 -1.10 15.66
CA LEU A 588 7.64 -0.90 15.82
C LEU A 588 7.24 -1.00 17.30
N ARG A 589 6.25 -0.21 17.71
CA ARG A 589 5.64 -0.34 19.04
C ARG A 589 4.56 -1.42 19.01
N VAL A 590 4.48 -2.22 20.07
CA VAL A 590 3.51 -3.30 20.24
C VAL A 590 2.65 -3.01 21.46
N SER A 591 1.34 -3.25 21.38
CA SER A 591 0.41 -3.06 22.51
C SER A 591 0.72 -3.98 23.69
N SER A 592 0.53 -3.47 24.92
CA SER A 592 0.60 -4.24 26.18
C SER A 592 -0.18 -5.55 26.13
N LYS A 593 -1.29 -5.58 25.39
CA LYS A 593 -2.15 -6.75 25.20
C LYS A 593 -1.44 -7.97 24.62
N VAL A 594 -0.45 -7.81 23.74
CA VAL A 594 0.33 -8.94 23.18
C VAL A 594 1.19 -9.58 24.28
N TYR A 595 1.79 -8.76 25.13
CA TYR A 595 2.57 -9.26 26.26
C TYR A 595 1.70 -9.91 27.33
N VAL A 596 0.52 -9.35 27.62
CA VAL A 596 -0.51 -9.97 28.51
C VAL A 596 -0.89 -11.37 28.01
N MET A 597 -1.14 -11.53 26.71
CA MET A 597 -1.42 -12.82 26.08
C MET A 597 -0.27 -13.82 26.28
N ILE A 598 0.99 -13.44 26.05
CA ILE A 598 2.14 -14.32 26.33
C ILE A 598 2.17 -14.77 27.80
N VAL A 599 1.92 -13.88 28.76
CA VAL A 599 1.87 -14.22 30.19
C VAL A 599 0.76 -15.24 30.45
N GLN A 600 -0.44 -15.03 29.90
CA GLN A 600 -1.58 -15.95 30.03
C GLN A 600 -1.26 -17.32 29.42
N LEU A 601 -0.74 -17.39 28.20
CA LEU A 601 -0.41 -18.64 27.51
C LEU A 601 0.68 -19.45 28.22
N LEU A 602 1.77 -18.79 28.67
CA LEU A 602 2.85 -19.45 29.41
C LEU A 602 2.40 -19.92 30.80
N ALA A 603 1.59 -19.15 31.52
CA ALA A 603 1.07 -19.56 32.82
C ALA A 603 0.04 -20.70 32.70
N ARG A 604 -0.89 -20.63 31.73
CA ARG A 604 -1.87 -21.70 31.45
C ARG A 604 -1.22 -23.02 31.04
N SER A 605 -0.02 -22.97 30.45
CA SER A 605 0.76 -24.16 30.08
C SER A 605 1.80 -24.58 31.14
N GLY A 606 1.89 -23.88 32.28
CA GLY A 606 2.80 -24.21 33.38
C GLY A 606 4.27 -23.82 33.18
N HIS A 607 4.62 -23.13 32.09
CA HIS A 607 5.99 -22.75 31.72
C HIS A 607 6.51 -21.51 32.49
N HIS A 608 6.36 -21.49 33.82
CA HIS A 608 6.72 -20.37 34.68
C HIS A 608 8.22 -20.01 34.64
N SER A 609 9.09 -20.98 34.36
CA SER A 609 10.54 -20.78 34.20
C SER A 609 10.90 -20.01 32.92
N GLU A 610 10.19 -20.27 31.82
CA GLU A 610 10.33 -19.55 30.56
C GLU A 610 9.77 -18.13 30.68
N LEU A 611 8.60 -17.98 31.33
CA LEU A 611 8.02 -16.69 31.66
C LEU A 611 8.98 -15.79 32.45
N ALA A 612 9.67 -16.33 33.45
CA ALA A 612 10.70 -15.62 34.20
C ALA A 612 11.89 -15.20 33.31
N GLN A 613 12.31 -16.07 32.38
CA GLN A 613 13.37 -15.74 31.41
C GLN A 613 12.94 -14.64 30.43
N PHE A 614 11.70 -14.63 29.96
CA PHE A 614 11.19 -13.62 29.03
C PHE A 614 11.16 -12.22 29.66
N ILE A 615 10.80 -12.13 30.94
CA ILE A 615 10.86 -10.87 31.71
C ILE A 615 12.32 -10.46 31.94
N PHE A 616 13.18 -11.37 32.40
CA PHE A 616 14.60 -11.08 32.65
C PHE A 616 15.35 -10.62 31.38
N ARG A 617 15.05 -11.23 30.23
CA ARG A 617 15.63 -10.88 28.91
C ARG A 617 14.94 -9.68 28.25
N LYS A 618 13.93 -9.07 28.87
CA LYS A 618 13.12 -7.95 28.32
C LYS A 618 12.46 -8.27 26.97
N ILE A 619 12.07 -9.54 26.77
CA ILE A 619 11.21 -9.95 25.64
C ILE A 619 9.78 -9.47 25.90
N VAL A 620 9.36 -9.50 27.17
CA VAL A 620 8.12 -8.90 27.66
C VAL A 620 8.44 -7.49 28.16
N GLU A 621 7.83 -6.47 27.55
CA GLU A 621 7.97 -5.09 28.03
C GLU A 621 7.15 -4.86 29.31
N PRO A 622 7.72 -4.17 30.33
CA PRO A 622 7.02 -3.93 31.58
C PRO A 622 5.91 -2.90 31.39
N SER A 623 4.69 -3.26 31.76
CA SER A 623 3.52 -2.38 31.74
C SER A 623 2.59 -2.69 32.92
N LYS A 624 1.66 -1.77 33.25
CA LYS A 624 0.67 -1.99 34.32
C LYS A 624 -0.11 -3.27 34.07
N ASP A 625 -0.63 -3.46 32.85
CA ASP A 625 -1.45 -4.62 32.47
C ASP A 625 -0.67 -5.95 32.64
N VAL A 626 0.58 -6.00 32.19
CA VAL A 626 1.47 -7.17 32.33
C VAL A 626 1.75 -7.47 33.81
N ALA A 627 2.00 -6.44 34.63
CA ALA A 627 2.27 -6.62 36.05
C ALA A 627 1.06 -7.21 36.80
N PHE A 628 -0.15 -6.72 36.52
CA PHE A 628 -1.38 -7.29 37.07
C PHE A 628 -1.66 -8.70 36.54
N GLN A 629 -1.42 -8.97 35.26
CA GLN A 629 -1.57 -10.31 34.71
C GLN A 629 -0.63 -11.34 35.37
N LEU A 630 0.61 -10.96 35.65
CA LEU A 630 1.58 -11.81 36.39
C LEU A 630 1.12 -12.11 37.82
N ILE A 631 0.50 -11.14 38.49
CA ILE A 631 -0.03 -11.29 39.85
C ILE A 631 -1.24 -12.23 39.87
N GLU A 632 -2.11 -12.13 38.87
CA GLU A 632 -3.29 -12.98 38.71
C GLU A 632 -2.93 -14.41 38.27
N SER A 633 -2.11 -14.56 37.24
CA SER A 633 -1.62 -15.85 36.76
C SER A 633 -0.64 -16.52 37.74
N GLY A 634 -0.14 -15.77 38.73
CA GLY A 634 0.77 -16.24 39.77
C GLY A 634 0.09 -16.66 41.09
N ARG A 635 -1.25 -16.70 41.18
CA ARG A 635 -1.98 -17.07 42.42
C ARG A 635 -1.44 -18.36 43.06
N ASP A 636 -1.22 -19.40 42.25
CA ASP A 636 -0.71 -20.70 42.70
C ASP A 636 0.83 -20.84 42.55
N HIS A 637 1.52 -19.80 42.07
CA HIS A 637 2.96 -19.83 41.79
C HIS A 637 3.67 -18.58 42.34
N PRO A 638 4.16 -18.60 43.60
CA PRO A 638 4.69 -17.42 44.30
C PRO A 638 5.80 -16.67 43.56
N HIS A 639 6.67 -17.37 42.83
CA HIS A 639 7.72 -16.75 42.03
C HIS A 639 7.16 -15.89 40.89
N THR A 640 6.09 -16.33 40.21
CA THR A 640 5.43 -15.57 39.14
C THR A 640 4.69 -14.36 39.70
N ARG A 641 3.97 -14.52 40.82
CA ARG A 641 3.32 -13.39 41.51
C ARG A 641 4.33 -12.34 41.93
N LYS A 642 5.47 -12.76 42.49
CA LYS A 642 6.56 -11.86 42.89
C LYS A 642 7.12 -11.07 41.70
N LEU A 643 7.29 -11.68 40.52
CA LEU A 643 7.74 -10.95 39.32
C LEU A 643 6.79 -9.81 38.93
N GLY A 644 5.47 -10.00 39.07
CA GLY A 644 4.48 -8.94 38.85
C GLY A 644 4.54 -7.83 39.90
N VAL A 645 4.70 -8.18 41.18
CA VAL A 645 4.88 -7.22 42.29
C VAL A 645 6.18 -6.42 42.13
N ASP A 646 7.29 -7.07 41.78
CA ASP A 646 8.57 -6.42 41.48
C ASP A 646 8.46 -5.52 40.23
N MET A 647 7.64 -5.87 39.24
CA MET A 647 7.37 -5.04 38.06
C MET A 647 6.56 -3.78 38.41
N LEU A 648 5.55 -3.84 39.29
CA LEU A 648 4.85 -2.65 39.79
C LEU A 648 5.83 -1.67 40.46
N ARG A 649 6.79 -2.20 41.23
CA ARG A 649 7.85 -1.42 41.87
C ARG A 649 8.83 -0.82 40.86
N GLN A 650 9.20 -1.56 39.81
CA GLN A 650 10.05 -1.07 38.72
C GLN A 650 9.39 0.08 37.94
N LEU A 651 8.07 0.01 37.75
CA LEU A 651 7.28 1.03 37.05
C LEU A 651 6.89 2.23 37.94
N SER A 652 7.34 2.28 39.20
CA SER A 652 6.93 3.29 40.19
C SER A 652 5.41 3.40 40.40
N LEU A 653 4.68 2.30 40.20
CA LEU A 653 3.24 2.21 40.46
C LEU A 653 2.99 2.03 41.97
N HIS A 654 3.39 3.04 42.74
CA HIS A 654 3.52 2.94 44.19
C HIS A 654 2.20 2.63 44.93
N HIS A 655 1.06 3.14 44.43
CA HIS A 655 -0.26 2.84 44.98
C HIS A 655 -0.60 1.35 44.82
N ASP A 656 -0.55 0.87 43.58
CA ASP A 656 -0.85 -0.52 43.22
C ASP A 656 0.09 -1.49 43.98
N TYR A 657 1.40 -1.17 44.02
CA TYR A 657 2.40 -1.96 44.75
C TYR A 657 2.10 -2.10 46.25
N VAL A 658 1.70 -0.99 46.91
CA VAL A 658 1.33 -1.00 48.34
C VAL A 658 0.07 -1.83 48.57
N LEU A 659 -0.94 -1.74 47.70
CA LEU A 659 -2.14 -2.59 47.79
C LEU A 659 -1.82 -4.08 47.66
N MET A 660 -0.90 -4.46 46.75
CA MET A 660 -0.50 -5.87 46.59
C MET A 660 0.28 -6.38 47.80
N LEU A 661 1.19 -5.60 48.37
CA LEU A 661 1.86 -5.96 49.63
C LEU A 661 0.89 -6.13 50.81
N LEU A 662 -0.20 -5.35 50.84
CA LEU A 662 -1.24 -5.48 51.87
C LEU A 662 -2.06 -6.76 51.69
N GLN A 663 -2.45 -7.10 50.45
CA GLN A 663 -3.13 -8.36 50.14
C GLN A 663 -2.27 -9.59 50.46
N ASP A 664 -0.96 -9.53 50.21
CA ASP A 664 -0.01 -10.59 50.50
C ASP A 664 0.40 -10.65 52.00
N GLY A 665 -0.17 -9.80 52.86
CA GLY A 665 0.06 -9.78 54.32
C GLY A 665 1.33 -9.04 54.79
N TYR A 666 2.13 -8.48 53.87
CA TYR A 666 3.38 -7.78 54.18
C TYR A 666 3.18 -6.31 54.61
N TYR A 667 2.19 -6.05 55.47
CA TYR A 667 1.77 -4.68 55.83
C TYR A 667 2.88 -3.82 56.48
N LEU A 668 3.85 -4.41 57.20
CA LEU A 668 5.03 -3.69 57.71
C LEU A 668 5.95 -3.19 56.59
N GLU A 669 6.14 -3.98 55.53
CA GLU A 669 6.90 -3.55 54.35
C GLU A 669 6.11 -2.50 53.56
N ALA A 670 4.80 -2.69 53.42
CA ALA A 670 3.90 -1.73 52.80
C ALA A 670 3.97 -0.35 53.48
N MET A 671 3.89 -0.27 54.82
CA MET A 671 4.03 0.99 55.57
C MET A 671 5.42 1.62 55.41
N ARG A 672 6.50 0.82 55.46
CA ARG A 672 7.88 1.32 55.25
C ARG A 672 8.05 1.88 53.84
N TYR A 673 7.51 1.22 52.83
CA TYR A 673 7.57 1.64 51.44
C TYR A 673 6.69 2.88 51.18
N ALA A 674 5.47 2.91 51.71
CA ALA A 674 4.57 4.06 51.65
C ALA A 674 5.22 5.31 52.28
N ARG A 675 5.85 5.17 53.46
CA ARG A 675 6.63 6.24 54.09
C ARG A 675 7.78 6.73 53.20
N LYS A 676 8.58 5.79 52.66
CA LYS A 676 9.76 6.11 51.86
C LYS A 676 9.41 6.86 50.57
N ASN A 677 8.32 6.49 49.92
CA ASN A 677 7.89 7.06 48.63
C ASN A 677 6.73 8.06 48.77
N LYS A 678 6.42 8.52 49.99
CA LYS A 678 5.34 9.48 50.32
C LYS A 678 3.97 9.11 49.72
N VAL A 679 3.59 7.83 49.77
CA VAL A 679 2.33 7.32 49.20
C VAL A 679 1.17 7.62 50.13
N THR A 680 0.33 8.60 49.77
CA THR A 680 -0.86 9.03 50.53
C THR A 680 -2.18 8.51 49.95
N THR A 681 -2.14 7.83 48.81
CA THR A 681 -3.33 7.42 48.04
C THR A 681 -4.01 6.14 48.55
N VAL A 682 -3.40 5.40 49.48
CA VAL A 682 -3.96 4.17 50.07
C VAL A 682 -4.54 4.51 51.44
N HIS A 683 -5.82 4.17 51.69
CA HIS A 683 -6.50 4.55 52.93
C HIS A 683 -5.92 3.81 54.15
N PRO A 684 -5.65 4.49 55.29
CA PRO A 684 -5.07 3.87 56.49
C PRO A 684 -5.84 2.64 57.00
N GLY A 685 -7.17 2.65 56.89
CA GLY A 685 -8.03 1.50 57.22
C GLY A 685 -7.61 0.20 56.54
N THR A 686 -7.14 0.23 55.29
CA THR A 686 -6.70 -0.98 54.57
C THR A 686 -5.41 -1.60 55.15
N PHE A 687 -4.51 -0.76 55.70
CA PHE A 687 -3.33 -1.24 56.42
C PHE A 687 -3.69 -1.83 57.79
N LEU A 688 -4.69 -1.24 58.46
CA LEU A 688 -5.18 -1.70 59.77
C LEU A 688 -5.99 -2.98 59.64
N GLU A 689 -6.79 -3.12 58.59
CA GLU A 689 -7.48 -4.35 58.23
C GLU A 689 -6.48 -5.48 57.97
N ALA A 690 -5.47 -5.26 57.11
CA ALA A 690 -4.42 -6.24 56.87
C ALA A 690 -3.64 -6.62 58.15
N ALA A 691 -3.41 -5.66 59.06
CA ALA A 691 -2.78 -5.92 60.36
C ALA A 691 -3.68 -6.73 61.32
N ALA A 692 -5.00 -6.57 61.24
CA ALA A 692 -5.98 -7.27 62.06
C ALA A 692 -6.33 -8.68 61.53
N SER A 693 -6.31 -8.89 60.21
CA SER A 693 -6.70 -10.16 59.56
C SER A 693 -5.64 -11.28 59.66
N GLY A 694 -4.50 -11.06 60.31
CA GLY A 694 -3.68 -12.13 60.90
C GLY A 694 -2.83 -13.02 59.96
N SER A 695 -2.88 -12.87 58.63
CA SER A 695 -2.22 -13.76 57.64
C SER A 695 -0.70 -13.96 57.78
N GLY A 696 -0.01 -13.15 58.60
CA GLY A 696 1.44 -13.21 58.84
C GLY A 696 1.84 -13.24 60.32
N GLY A 697 1.00 -13.75 61.21
CA GLY A 697 1.27 -13.76 62.66
C GLY A 697 0.88 -12.46 63.39
N GLY A 698 -0.12 -11.76 62.87
CA GLY A 698 -0.61 -10.48 63.40
C GLY A 698 -1.46 -10.62 64.67
N GLY A 699 -0.85 -10.61 65.86
CA GLY A 699 -1.56 -10.36 67.13
C GLY A 699 -1.83 -8.86 67.40
N PRO A 700 -2.56 -8.50 68.49
CA PRO A 700 -2.97 -7.12 68.78
C PRO A 700 -1.82 -6.10 68.81
N GLN A 701 -0.62 -6.52 69.22
CA GLN A 701 0.60 -5.69 69.18
C GLN A 701 0.91 -5.10 67.80
N HIS A 702 0.62 -5.85 66.73
CA HIS A 702 0.85 -5.43 65.35
C HIS A 702 -0.17 -4.38 64.88
N LEU A 703 -1.44 -4.52 65.30
CA LEU A 703 -2.47 -3.51 65.06
C LEU A 703 -2.18 -2.21 65.83
N ALA A 704 -1.71 -2.31 67.08
CA ALA A 704 -1.32 -1.16 67.90
C ALA A 704 -0.14 -0.39 67.28
N ALA A 705 0.86 -1.10 66.74
CA ALA A 705 1.98 -0.49 66.03
C ALA A 705 1.54 0.25 64.75
N ALA A 706 0.61 -0.32 63.99
CA ALA A 706 0.06 0.31 62.79
C ALA A 706 -0.82 1.55 63.13
N LEU A 707 -1.67 1.48 64.14
CA LEU A 707 -2.46 2.63 64.62
C LEU A 707 -1.57 3.80 65.04
N ARG A 708 -0.52 3.51 65.82
CA ARG A 708 0.46 4.53 66.23
C ARG A 708 1.16 5.14 65.02
N PHE A 709 1.59 4.31 64.06
CA PHE A 709 2.23 4.78 62.83
C PHE A 709 1.35 5.78 62.07
N PHE A 710 0.07 5.50 61.86
CA PHE A 710 -0.84 6.43 61.18
C PHE A 710 -1.21 7.65 62.03
N SER A 711 -1.33 7.50 63.35
CA SER A 711 -1.55 8.59 64.29
C SER A 711 -0.41 9.60 64.34
N ASP A 712 0.82 9.14 64.11
CA ASP A 712 2.04 9.96 64.11
C ASP A 712 2.37 10.51 62.70
N PHE A 713 1.93 9.84 61.62
CA PHE A 713 2.30 10.16 60.24
C PHE A 713 1.21 10.86 59.41
N ILE A 714 -0.06 10.76 59.78
CA ILE A 714 -1.19 11.36 59.05
C ILE A 714 -1.95 12.35 59.96
N PRO A 715 -1.88 13.66 59.69
CA PRO A 715 -2.64 14.68 60.42
C PRO A 715 -4.14 14.39 60.38
N GLY A 716 -4.82 14.50 61.53
CA GLY A 716 -6.27 14.24 61.64
C GLY A 716 -6.69 12.77 61.61
N PHE A 717 -5.77 11.80 61.51
CA PHE A 717 -6.14 10.38 61.48
C PHE A 717 -6.89 9.92 62.75
N LYS A 718 -6.57 10.52 63.91
CA LYS A 718 -7.20 10.22 65.21
C LYS A 718 -8.71 10.49 65.23
N ASP A 719 -9.17 11.41 64.40
CA ASP A 719 -10.57 11.84 64.31
C ASP A 719 -11.39 11.00 63.30
N THR A 720 -10.79 9.97 62.71
CA THR A 720 -11.44 9.11 61.71
C THR A 720 -12.25 7.97 62.34
N ALA A 721 -13.29 7.53 61.63
CA ALA A 721 -14.08 6.36 61.99
C ALA A 721 -13.22 5.08 62.03
N ASP A 722 -12.23 4.94 61.14
CA ASP A 722 -11.29 3.81 61.13
C ASP A 722 -10.45 3.76 62.41
N HIS A 723 -9.85 4.87 62.83
CA HIS A 723 -9.10 4.93 64.09
C HIS A 723 -9.97 4.49 65.27
N THR A 724 -11.20 4.99 65.35
CA THR A 724 -12.16 4.61 66.40
C THR A 724 -12.51 3.12 66.37
N LYS A 725 -12.81 2.58 65.18
CA LYS A 725 -13.15 1.16 64.93
C LYS A 725 -12.02 0.21 65.33
N TYR A 726 -10.79 0.47 64.88
CA TYR A 726 -9.65 -0.42 65.15
C TYR A 726 -9.11 -0.26 66.58
N CYS A 727 -9.25 0.90 67.23
CA CYS A 727 -9.04 1.04 68.68
C CYS A 727 -10.02 0.18 69.49
N GLN A 728 -11.31 0.18 69.13
CA GLN A 728 -12.32 -0.65 69.78
C GLN A 728 -12.05 -2.16 69.61
N MET A 729 -11.61 -2.59 68.41
CA MET A 729 -11.18 -3.97 68.18
C MET A 729 -10.00 -4.36 69.08
N LEU A 730 -8.99 -3.48 69.23
CA LEU A 730 -7.87 -3.70 70.14
C LEU A 730 -8.30 -3.94 71.59
N THR A 731 -9.21 -3.11 72.11
CA THR A 731 -9.76 -3.27 73.47
C THR A 731 -10.65 -4.49 73.68
N VAL A 732 -10.93 -5.26 72.62
CA VAL A 732 -11.69 -6.53 72.65
C VAL A 732 -10.78 -7.74 72.38
N MET A 733 -9.51 -7.51 72.00
CA MET A 733 -8.50 -8.54 71.73
C MET A 733 -7.42 -8.68 72.83
N ASP A 734 -7.39 -7.73 73.78
CA ASP A 734 -6.68 -7.83 75.07
C ASP A 734 -7.57 -8.53 76.14
#